data_AF-A0A674DG73-F1
#
_entry.id   AF-A0A674DG73-F1
#
_cell.length_a   1.000
_cell.length_b   1.000
_cell.length_c   1.000
_cell.angle_alpha   90.00
_cell.angle_beta   90.00
_cell.angle_gamma   90.00
#
_symmetry.space_group_name_H-M   'P 1'
#
loop_
_entity.id
_entity.type
_entity.pdbx_description
1 polymer ?
#
loop_
_entity_poly.entity_id
_entity_poly.type
_entity_poly.pdbx_seq_one_letter_code
_entity_poly.pdbx_strand_id
1 'polypeptide(L)'
;MLYDCRSDSFCSDVSLWDNSTIAFMRQSLPRPLTEVKCIEGDSLQDRFRALDVTTPLRASVLSGLVEVGGAAGYLNHPVQSTLQDRVTLQYRTTTRLDMLSHRVLQEETDRTQRKATHVVMAVLYGAQAFFIFDSKHISGQHSGAGEADMHRVVKKMMPTFSADQIFSSLSDTEKLNSSLYQCTLYCDVDHINGSMTYDRALQVYETLPKHLGQEGEKAVPLYAWLYPLKNLGHSVEILFFTKAEGVLDHLRQATMRCQEIMTDSTNGCVMKWFPDLTYKLSRLSELLQKYQSEFKRELAMAVKTMRESEGVDENRLRDILQNHDQSPFCPQSVPLWLNNKAAEVKALNVCKTRNIPIMKSQEELDGVLRSSNDRLLCFTLTSLEDKDPFLSTMEQHKLSVQENTMNQSDLTGQQETQRPFKPPDLTQKLKSDLRLFTKSYEDSRDGENIKFIAAVIPDISVPGSSIRLYQQGSLITTNFLLGLKPDPVQVAERKQSCVLLTFPQSTIRRPERYRVEYRVMTTSFMKVSKRPWNEVVTLAPAETCVVAGLKPFTLYQIRYSVIEHSGMSDFSKVIEVKTLRSPPEHLYVSRLLNKTMETIKVTWFQPESEDGASVLHYKVDYKEAGLEGWSTMVTEGPECKCIISLNLSTCYRVRVSAVYGEGEGDTSETSRETDVPVNVWYIDLSERKASLLLEVQKLQPEKKPVELKGWSDEESEVRSFLQCLSYISQLSFYPRRSDPSKQIKFLVDLLSQAAEWEEQTGEKTLKLVSSVWTYNTFPFPNGDNSEQSDFLLDLYSHVKDYETQTGRSVLPALQPVYQSAPAVWSINLSERKASLLLEVLKLQPEKKPVELKGWSDEESEVRSFLQYLPYISQLSFCPWRSDPSKQIKFLVDLLSQAAEWEEQTGEKTLKLVSSVWTYSTFPFPNRNNSERSDFLLDLYSHVKDYETQTGRSVLPALQPVYQSAPAVLFIYLSERKASLLLEVLKLQPEKKPVELKGWSDVESEVRSFLQCLPYISQLR
;
A
#
# COMPACT_ATOMS: atom_id res chain seq x y z
N MET A 1 -71.77 -22.07 -4.58
CA MET A 1 -70.99 -20.91 -4.10
C MET A 1 -70.42 -20.16 -5.28
N LEU A 2 -70.30 -18.84 -5.18
CA LEU A 2 -69.67 -17.98 -6.17
C LEU A 2 -68.24 -17.63 -5.73
N TYR A 3 -67.33 -17.54 -6.71
CA TYR A 3 -65.92 -17.25 -6.49
C TYR A 3 -65.45 -16.14 -7.42
N ASP A 4 -64.63 -15.22 -6.91
CA ASP A 4 -63.96 -14.20 -7.72
C ASP A 4 -62.45 -14.48 -7.78
N CYS A 5 -61.99 -15.01 -8.92
CA CYS A 5 -60.57 -15.25 -9.20
C CYS A 5 -59.72 -13.97 -9.31
N ARG A 6 -60.31 -12.77 -9.32
CA ARG A 6 -59.54 -11.51 -9.32
C ARG A 6 -58.97 -11.24 -7.93
N SER A 7 -59.79 -11.43 -6.91
CA SER A 7 -59.45 -11.22 -5.50
C SER A 7 -59.21 -12.51 -4.71
N ASP A 8 -59.30 -13.68 -5.37
CA ASP A 8 -59.28 -15.02 -4.76
C ASP A 8 -60.21 -15.18 -3.55
N SER A 9 -61.43 -14.62 -3.65
CA SER A 9 -62.38 -14.60 -2.54
C SER A 9 -63.74 -15.20 -2.91
N PHE A 10 -64.42 -15.76 -1.90
CA PHE A 10 -65.79 -16.26 -2.04
C PHE A 10 -66.79 -15.10 -1.90
N CYS A 11 -67.81 -15.07 -2.75
CA CYS A 11 -68.90 -14.11 -2.63
C CYS A 11 -70.01 -14.72 -1.77
N SER A 12 -70.09 -14.33 -0.49
CA SER A 12 -71.12 -14.80 0.46
C SER A 12 -72.50 -14.18 0.22
N ASP A 13 -72.54 -12.97 -0.32
CA ASP A 13 -73.75 -12.14 -0.29
C ASP A 13 -74.69 -12.39 -1.48
N VAL A 14 -74.30 -13.27 -2.41
CA VAL A 14 -75.06 -13.50 -3.63
C VAL A 14 -75.02 -14.97 -4.04
N SER A 15 -76.18 -15.54 -4.37
CA SER A 15 -76.32 -16.91 -4.90
C SER A 15 -77.05 -16.86 -6.25
N LEU A 16 -76.65 -17.72 -7.19
CA LEU A 16 -77.34 -17.87 -8.48
C LEU A 16 -78.65 -18.67 -8.37
N TRP A 17 -78.73 -19.54 -7.36
CA TRP A 17 -79.87 -20.41 -7.09
C TRP A 17 -80.21 -20.38 -5.61
N ASP A 18 -81.47 -20.57 -5.26
CA ASP A 18 -81.88 -20.72 -3.85
C ASP A 18 -81.41 -22.08 -3.27
N ASN A 19 -81.40 -22.18 -1.94
CA ASN A 19 -80.90 -23.37 -1.24
C ASN A 19 -81.69 -24.65 -1.57
N SER A 20 -82.99 -24.56 -1.88
CA SER A 20 -83.81 -25.73 -2.19
C SER A 20 -83.47 -26.28 -3.58
N THR A 21 -83.23 -25.38 -4.53
CA THR A 21 -82.77 -25.67 -5.88
C THR A 21 -81.36 -26.30 -5.88
N ILE A 22 -80.44 -25.76 -5.07
CA ILE A 22 -79.09 -26.34 -4.89
C ILE A 22 -79.17 -27.74 -4.26
N ALA A 23 -80.01 -27.93 -3.24
CA ALA A 23 -80.16 -29.21 -2.56
C ALA A 23 -80.75 -30.29 -3.50
N PHE A 24 -81.72 -29.93 -4.34
CA PHE A 24 -82.31 -30.82 -5.33
C PHE A 24 -81.30 -31.23 -6.42
N MET A 25 -80.43 -30.32 -6.83
CA MET A 25 -79.47 -30.55 -7.93
C MET A 25 -78.12 -31.11 -7.50
N ARG A 26 -77.87 -31.21 -6.19
CA ARG A 26 -76.65 -31.77 -5.61
C ARG A 26 -76.63 -33.29 -5.79
N GLN A 27 -75.54 -33.78 -6.36
CA GLN A 27 -75.18 -35.19 -6.39
C GLN A 27 -73.98 -35.39 -5.46
N SER A 28 -74.04 -36.39 -4.59
CA SER A 28 -72.93 -36.78 -3.73
C SER A 28 -72.46 -38.17 -4.11
N LEU A 29 -71.18 -38.31 -4.45
CA LEU A 29 -70.57 -39.57 -4.88
C LEU A 29 -69.50 -39.99 -3.86
N PRO A 30 -69.54 -41.21 -3.31
CA PRO A 30 -68.47 -41.70 -2.45
C PRO A 30 -67.17 -41.84 -3.26
N ARG A 31 -66.09 -41.27 -2.73
CA ARG A 31 -64.73 -41.30 -3.32
C ARG A 31 -63.68 -41.59 -2.22
N PRO A 32 -63.75 -42.74 -1.52
CA PRO A 32 -62.74 -43.08 -0.52
C PRO A 32 -61.43 -43.49 -1.20
N LEU A 33 -60.37 -42.75 -0.95
CA LEU A 33 -59.01 -43.07 -1.38
C LEU A 33 -58.04 -42.52 -0.33
N THR A 34 -57.12 -43.35 0.14
CA THR A 34 -56.05 -42.93 1.06
C THR A 34 -54.70 -43.14 0.38
N GLU A 35 -53.92 -42.07 0.32
CA GLU A 35 -52.58 -42.05 -0.25
C GLU A 35 -51.58 -41.58 0.80
N VAL A 36 -50.46 -42.29 0.88
CA VAL A 36 -49.33 -41.93 1.73
C VAL A 36 -48.10 -41.88 0.84
N LYS A 37 -47.35 -40.78 0.90
CA LYS A 37 -46.11 -40.61 0.13
C LYS A 37 -45.06 -39.85 0.92
N CYS A 38 -43.79 -40.13 0.65
CA CYS A 38 -42.69 -39.27 1.08
C CYS A 38 -42.45 -38.19 0.03
N ILE A 39 -42.24 -36.96 0.47
CA ILE A 39 -41.91 -35.83 -0.41
C ILE A 39 -40.39 -35.76 -0.53
N GLU A 40 -39.91 -35.67 -1.77
CA GLU A 40 -38.51 -35.44 -2.09
C GLU A 40 -38.28 -33.93 -2.27
N GLY A 41 -37.38 -33.35 -1.48
CA GLY A 41 -37.09 -31.91 -1.48
C GLY A 41 -37.94 -31.08 -0.52
N ASP A 42 -37.49 -29.85 -0.25
CA ASP A 42 -38.14 -28.91 0.66
C ASP A 42 -38.31 -27.50 0.05
N SER A 43 -38.04 -27.33 -1.26
CA SER A 43 -38.19 -26.05 -1.92
C SER A 43 -39.66 -25.62 -1.94
N LEU A 44 -39.92 -24.31 -2.02
CA LEU A 44 -41.29 -23.81 -2.21
C LEU A 44 -42.03 -24.50 -3.36
N GLN A 45 -41.33 -24.81 -4.46
CA GLN A 45 -41.89 -25.50 -5.61
C GLN A 45 -42.33 -26.94 -5.26
N ASP A 46 -41.52 -27.67 -4.49
CA ASP A 46 -41.84 -29.04 -4.06
C ASP A 46 -43.03 -29.04 -3.11
N ARG A 47 -43.10 -28.05 -2.21
CA ARG A 47 -44.24 -27.89 -1.29
C ARG A 47 -45.54 -27.58 -2.01
N PHE A 48 -45.51 -26.71 -3.03
CA PHE A 48 -46.68 -26.44 -3.88
C PHE A 48 -47.11 -27.67 -4.69
N ARG A 49 -46.16 -28.45 -5.21
CA ARG A 49 -46.42 -29.73 -5.88
C ARG A 49 -47.05 -30.74 -4.93
N ALA A 50 -46.59 -30.83 -3.69
CA ALA A 50 -47.17 -31.75 -2.70
C ALA A 50 -48.64 -31.42 -2.38
N LEU A 51 -49.00 -30.13 -2.40
CA LEU A 51 -50.37 -29.65 -2.20
C LEU A 51 -51.23 -29.63 -3.49
N ASP A 52 -50.65 -29.93 -4.66
CA ASP A 52 -51.29 -29.83 -5.98
C ASP A 52 -51.92 -28.45 -6.25
N VAL A 53 -51.26 -27.37 -5.83
CA VAL A 53 -51.74 -26.00 -6.04
C VAL A 53 -51.53 -25.59 -7.50
N THR A 54 -52.59 -25.10 -8.15
CA THR A 54 -52.53 -24.61 -9.54
C THR A 54 -51.70 -23.33 -9.66
N THR A 55 -51.02 -23.12 -10.79
CA THR A 55 -50.13 -21.96 -10.99
C THR A 55 -50.77 -20.60 -10.68
N PRO A 56 -52.00 -20.29 -11.11
CA PRO A 56 -52.64 -19.01 -10.79
C PRO A 56 -52.87 -18.79 -9.29
N LEU A 57 -53.13 -19.87 -8.54
CA LEU A 57 -53.32 -19.82 -7.10
C LEU A 57 -51.98 -19.76 -6.34
N ARG A 58 -50.93 -20.41 -6.88
CA ARG A 58 -49.56 -20.32 -6.33
C ARG A 58 -49.10 -18.87 -6.24
N ALA A 59 -49.33 -18.08 -7.29
CA ALA A 59 -49.00 -16.66 -7.32
C ALA A 59 -49.57 -15.88 -6.14
N SER A 60 -50.85 -16.10 -5.83
CA SER A 60 -51.54 -15.42 -4.75
C SER A 60 -51.13 -15.87 -3.37
N VAL A 61 -50.83 -17.16 -3.21
CA VAL A 61 -50.30 -17.69 -1.95
C VAL A 61 -48.89 -17.13 -1.71
N LEU A 62 -48.05 -17.08 -2.73
CA LEU A 62 -46.69 -16.50 -2.65
C LEU A 62 -46.71 -15.02 -2.30
N SER A 63 -47.62 -14.26 -2.91
CA SER A 63 -47.75 -12.83 -2.70
C SER A 63 -48.47 -12.47 -1.40
N GLY A 64 -49.05 -13.45 -0.70
CA GLY A 64 -49.80 -13.23 0.53
C GLY A 64 -51.21 -12.68 0.33
N LEU A 65 -51.79 -12.82 -0.87
CA LEU A 65 -53.20 -12.51 -1.14
C LEU A 65 -54.15 -13.58 -0.58
N VAL A 66 -53.64 -14.80 -0.39
CA VAL A 66 -54.39 -15.94 0.16
C VAL A 66 -53.71 -16.41 1.44
N GLU A 67 -54.45 -16.43 2.54
CA GLU A 67 -54.03 -17.05 3.79
C GLU A 67 -54.20 -18.57 3.74
N VAL A 68 -53.26 -19.30 4.34
CA VAL A 68 -53.28 -20.76 4.40
C VAL A 68 -53.42 -21.25 5.83
N GLY A 69 -54.24 -22.28 6.03
CA GLY A 69 -54.49 -22.92 7.32
C GLY A 69 -54.50 -24.44 7.21
N GLY A 70 -54.67 -25.14 8.33
CA GLY A 70 -54.69 -26.61 8.36
C GLY A 70 -53.40 -27.22 7.80
N ALA A 71 -53.53 -28.24 6.94
CA ALA A 71 -52.39 -28.90 6.31
C ALA A 71 -51.61 -27.97 5.37
N ALA A 72 -52.27 -26.97 4.76
CA ALA A 72 -51.62 -26.00 3.88
C ALA A 72 -50.64 -25.07 4.63
N GLY A 73 -50.70 -25.05 5.98
CA GLY A 73 -49.69 -24.41 6.82
C GLY A 73 -48.26 -24.93 6.58
N TYR A 74 -48.11 -26.13 6.00
CA TYR A 74 -46.83 -26.67 5.55
C TYR A 74 -46.03 -25.72 4.64
N LEU A 75 -46.69 -24.89 3.82
CA LEU A 75 -46.01 -23.90 2.97
C LEU A 75 -45.18 -22.89 3.76
N ASN A 76 -45.61 -22.60 4.99
CA ASN A 76 -44.97 -21.65 5.90
C ASN A 76 -43.99 -22.30 6.88
N HIS A 77 -43.81 -23.63 6.85
CA HIS A 77 -42.83 -24.31 7.70
C HIS A 77 -41.41 -23.75 7.44
N PRO A 78 -40.53 -23.62 8.44
CA PRO A 78 -39.16 -23.14 8.23
C PRO A 78 -38.41 -23.92 7.14
N VAL A 79 -37.48 -23.27 6.45
CA VAL A 79 -36.67 -23.93 5.41
C VAL A 79 -35.68 -24.88 6.09
N GLN A 80 -35.41 -26.03 5.48
CA GLN A 80 -34.43 -26.99 5.96
C GLN A 80 -33.03 -26.35 6.12
N SER A 81 -32.40 -26.58 7.28
CA SER A 81 -31.00 -26.19 7.52
C SER A 81 -30.04 -27.18 6.87
N THR A 82 -28.85 -26.73 6.47
CA THR A 82 -27.81 -27.64 5.96
C THR A 82 -27.20 -28.53 7.03
N LEU A 83 -27.45 -28.21 8.31
CA LEU A 83 -27.03 -28.99 9.47
C LEU A 83 -28.08 -30.01 9.92
N GLN A 84 -29.19 -30.15 9.21
CA GLN A 84 -30.32 -30.97 9.62
C GLN A 84 -30.80 -31.88 8.47
N ASP A 85 -31.00 -33.16 8.80
CA ASP A 85 -31.70 -34.09 7.93
C ASP A 85 -33.21 -33.92 8.11
N ARG A 86 -33.95 -33.96 6.99
CA ARG A 86 -35.41 -33.79 6.98
C ARG A 86 -36.07 -34.80 6.05
N VAL A 87 -37.18 -35.37 6.51
CA VAL A 87 -38.07 -36.20 5.68
C VAL A 87 -39.51 -35.80 5.94
N THR A 88 -40.27 -35.50 4.88
CA THR A 88 -41.69 -35.18 5.01
C THR A 88 -42.55 -36.33 4.51
N LEU A 89 -43.43 -36.85 5.37
CA LEU A 89 -44.45 -37.83 5.04
C LEU A 89 -45.79 -37.12 4.85
N GLN A 90 -46.38 -37.27 3.67
CA GLN A 90 -47.71 -36.78 3.35
C GLN A 90 -48.72 -37.91 3.50
N TYR A 91 -49.78 -37.64 4.26
CA TYR A 91 -50.99 -38.44 4.32
C TYR A 91 -52.13 -37.64 3.69
N ARG A 92 -52.84 -38.23 2.73
CA ARG A 92 -54.02 -37.65 2.11
C ARG A 92 -55.12 -38.69 2.04
N THR A 93 -56.33 -38.30 2.41
CA THR A 93 -57.48 -39.16 2.21
C THR A 93 -58.68 -38.38 1.71
N THR A 94 -59.40 -38.94 0.74
CA THR A 94 -60.66 -38.39 0.20
C THR A 94 -61.83 -39.20 0.72
N THR A 95 -63.02 -38.59 0.81
CA THR A 95 -64.24 -39.24 1.33
C THR A 95 -65.37 -39.22 0.31
N ARG A 96 -65.76 -38.04 -0.17
CA ARG A 96 -66.87 -37.86 -1.12
C ARG A 96 -66.63 -36.70 -2.07
N LEU A 97 -67.25 -36.76 -3.24
CA LEU A 97 -67.33 -35.69 -4.22
C LEU A 97 -68.77 -35.18 -4.26
N ASP A 98 -68.98 -33.93 -3.88
CA ASP A 98 -70.25 -33.23 -4.04
C ASP A 98 -70.22 -32.41 -5.32
N MET A 99 -71.21 -32.56 -6.21
CA MET A 99 -71.26 -31.85 -7.48
C MET A 99 -72.67 -31.42 -7.87
N LEU A 100 -72.75 -30.38 -8.69
CA LEU A 100 -74.00 -29.90 -9.30
C LEU A 100 -74.23 -30.58 -10.64
N SER A 101 -75.47 -31.03 -10.88
CA SER A 101 -75.88 -31.69 -12.14
C SER A 101 -75.68 -30.78 -13.37
N HIS A 102 -75.31 -31.36 -14.52
CA HIS A 102 -75.10 -30.62 -15.78
C HIS A 102 -76.38 -29.91 -16.29
N ARG A 103 -77.57 -30.28 -15.78
CA ARG A 103 -78.84 -29.59 -16.09
C ARG A 103 -78.83 -28.11 -15.65
N VAL A 104 -78.02 -27.77 -14.65
CA VAL A 104 -77.83 -26.41 -14.12
C VAL A 104 -77.34 -25.41 -15.18
N LEU A 105 -76.57 -25.88 -16.18
CA LEU A 105 -76.02 -25.01 -17.22
C LEU A 105 -77.04 -24.68 -18.34
N GLN A 106 -78.17 -25.37 -18.37
CA GLN A 106 -79.24 -25.24 -19.38
C GLN A 106 -80.38 -24.31 -18.93
N GLU A 107 -80.52 -24.00 -17.64
CA GLU A 107 -81.50 -23.03 -17.15
C GLU A 107 -81.03 -21.59 -17.42
N GLU A 108 -81.85 -20.79 -18.11
CA GLU A 108 -81.63 -19.35 -18.35
C GLU A 108 -81.69 -18.59 -17.03
N THR A 109 -80.55 -18.55 -16.32
CA THR A 109 -80.34 -17.70 -15.15
C THR A 109 -79.56 -16.45 -15.56
N ASP A 110 -79.83 -15.33 -14.88
CA ASP A 110 -79.25 -14.02 -15.19
C ASP A 110 -77.73 -14.00 -14.95
N ARG A 111 -76.96 -14.34 -16.00
CA ARG A 111 -75.48 -14.38 -16.01
C ARG A 111 -74.84 -12.98 -16.00
N THR A 112 -75.61 -11.90 -15.76
CA THR A 112 -75.12 -10.52 -15.78
C THR A 112 -74.37 -10.10 -14.50
N GLN A 113 -74.25 -10.98 -13.51
CA GLN A 113 -73.64 -10.66 -12.22
C GLN A 113 -72.15 -10.30 -12.33
N ARG A 114 -71.80 -9.05 -11.98
CA ARG A 114 -70.43 -8.50 -12.12
C ARG A 114 -69.49 -8.76 -10.93
N LYS A 115 -70.00 -9.28 -9.81
CA LYS A 115 -69.23 -9.49 -8.57
C LYS A 115 -68.44 -10.79 -8.53
N ALA A 116 -68.84 -11.83 -9.27
CA ALA A 116 -68.17 -13.12 -9.29
C ALA A 116 -67.73 -13.49 -10.71
N THR A 117 -66.64 -14.22 -10.83
CA THR A 117 -66.11 -14.68 -12.13
C THR A 117 -66.40 -16.15 -12.38
N HIS A 118 -66.51 -16.94 -11.31
CA HIS A 118 -66.71 -18.38 -11.37
C HIS A 118 -67.82 -18.85 -10.42
N VAL A 119 -68.38 -20.01 -10.72
CA VAL A 119 -69.25 -20.77 -9.84
C VAL A 119 -68.59 -22.11 -9.48
N VAL A 120 -68.66 -22.50 -8.20
CA VAL A 120 -68.15 -23.80 -7.74
C VAL A 120 -69.12 -24.89 -8.17
N MET A 121 -68.68 -25.79 -9.05
CA MET A 121 -69.51 -26.88 -9.60
C MET A 121 -69.32 -28.20 -8.90
N ALA A 122 -68.14 -28.46 -8.34
CA ALA A 122 -67.87 -29.66 -7.58
C ALA A 122 -66.84 -29.40 -6.48
N VAL A 123 -66.95 -30.16 -5.38
CA VAL A 123 -66.04 -30.12 -4.24
C VAL A 123 -65.72 -31.54 -3.79
N LEU A 124 -64.44 -31.90 -3.78
CA LEU A 124 -63.94 -33.16 -3.23
C LEU A 124 -63.57 -32.94 -1.78
N TYR A 125 -64.22 -33.67 -0.88
CA TYR A 125 -64.00 -33.63 0.56
C TYR A 125 -63.01 -34.70 1.00
N GLY A 126 -62.26 -34.41 2.06
CA GLY A 126 -61.27 -35.32 2.65
C GLY A 126 -60.53 -34.70 3.83
N ALA A 127 -59.32 -35.17 4.10
CA ALA A 127 -58.35 -34.49 4.96
C ALA A 127 -56.93 -34.79 4.51
N GLN A 128 -56.03 -33.89 4.84
CA GLN A 128 -54.61 -34.01 4.56
C GLN A 128 -53.78 -33.73 5.82
N ALA A 129 -52.61 -34.36 5.88
CA ALA A 129 -51.63 -34.15 6.93
C ALA A 129 -50.20 -34.24 6.38
N PHE A 130 -49.31 -33.41 6.92
CA PHE A 130 -47.87 -33.43 6.66
C PHE A 130 -47.12 -33.66 7.98
N PHE A 131 -46.40 -34.77 8.06
CA PHE A 131 -45.50 -35.10 9.15
C PHE A 131 -44.08 -34.77 8.71
N ILE A 132 -43.49 -33.73 9.28
CA ILE A 132 -42.15 -33.26 8.92
C ILE A 132 -41.20 -33.72 10.01
N PHE A 133 -40.39 -34.72 9.71
CA PHE A 133 -39.40 -35.27 10.61
C PHE A 133 -38.06 -34.59 10.40
N ASP A 134 -37.48 -34.13 11.50
CA ASP A 134 -36.29 -33.31 11.58
C ASP A 134 -35.31 -33.94 12.57
N SER A 135 -34.04 -34.11 12.20
CA SER A 135 -33.03 -34.64 13.12
C SER A 135 -32.70 -33.61 14.21
N LYS A 136 -32.65 -34.03 15.49
CA LYS A 136 -32.06 -33.20 16.55
C LYS A 136 -30.55 -33.14 16.39
N HIS A 137 -30.01 -31.92 16.37
CA HIS A 137 -28.59 -31.55 16.27
C HIS A 137 -27.60 -32.66 16.70
N ILE A 138 -27.00 -33.34 15.73
CA ILE A 138 -25.75 -34.08 15.93
C ILE A 138 -24.65 -33.25 15.27
N SER A 139 -23.67 -32.86 16.08
CA SER A 139 -22.55 -32.03 15.68
C SER A 139 -21.63 -32.73 14.67
N GLY A 140 -21.20 -31.98 13.67
CA GLY A 140 -19.85 -32.09 13.07
C GLY A 140 -19.59 -33.16 12.00
N GLN A 141 -20.50 -34.11 11.74
CA GLN A 141 -20.33 -35.07 10.64
C GLN A 141 -21.64 -35.30 9.89
N HIS A 142 -21.94 -34.38 8.96
CA HIS A 142 -22.86 -34.66 7.87
C HIS A 142 -22.20 -35.63 6.89
N SER A 143 -22.29 -36.92 7.17
CA SER A 143 -22.27 -37.92 6.11
C SER A 143 -23.71 -38.06 5.65
N GLY A 144 -24.02 -37.90 4.36
CA GLY A 144 -25.37 -38.08 3.80
C GLY A 144 -26.02 -39.46 4.05
N ALA A 145 -25.38 -40.32 4.86
CA ALA A 145 -25.95 -41.53 5.43
C ALA A 145 -27.08 -41.25 6.44
N GLY A 146 -27.07 -40.12 7.17
CA GLY A 146 -28.08 -39.78 8.18
C GLY A 146 -29.49 -39.60 7.59
N GLU A 147 -29.59 -38.79 6.52
CA GLU A 147 -30.83 -38.58 5.77
C GLU A 147 -31.36 -39.88 5.14
N ALA A 148 -30.47 -40.69 4.56
CA ALA A 148 -30.84 -41.98 3.98
C ALA A 148 -31.45 -42.94 5.02
N ASP A 149 -30.92 -42.93 6.24
CA ASP A 149 -31.46 -43.73 7.35
C ASP A 149 -32.79 -43.18 7.87
N MET A 150 -32.93 -41.86 8.01
CA MET A 150 -34.22 -41.26 8.38
C MET A 150 -35.30 -41.58 7.33
N HIS A 151 -34.96 -41.47 6.05
CA HIS A 151 -35.86 -41.78 4.96
C HIS A 151 -36.28 -43.26 4.95
N ARG A 152 -35.36 -44.16 5.30
CA ARG A 152 -35.65 -45.59 5.49
C ARG A 152 -36.64 -45.82 6.63
N VAL A 153 -36.45 -45.15 7.78
CA VAL A 153 -37.33 -45.25 8.95
C VAL A 153 -38.73 -44.71 8.63
N VAL A 154 -38.82 -43.53 8.01
CA VAL A 154 -40.12 -42.91 7.69
C VAL A 154 -40.86 -43.69 6.60
N LYS A 155 -40.16 -44.26 5.61
CA LYS A 155 -40.80 -45.13 4.58
C LYS A 155 -41.47 -46.37 5.16
N LYS A 156 -41.01 -46.90 6.30
CA LYS A 156 -41.65 -48.03 6.99
C LYS A 156 -43.02 -47.69 7.59
N MET A 157 -43.40 -46.41 7.65
CA MET A 157 -44.75 -45.97 8.05
C MET A 157 -45.78 -46.13 6.93
N MET A 158 -45.37 -46.21 5.66
CA MET A 158 -46.29 -46.26 4.51
C MET A 158 -47.16 -47.53 4.39
N PRO A 159 -46.68 -48.76 4.67
CA PRO A 159 -47.44 -49.98 4.41
C PRO A 159 -48.53 -50.30 5.45
N THR A 160 -48.50 -49.69 6.65
CA THR A 160 -49.45 -49.99 7.74
C THR A 160 -49.68 -48.76 8.62
N PHE A 161 -50.87 -48.64 9.21
CA PHE A 161 -51.23 -47.59 10.16
C PHE A 161 -51.01 -47.99 11.63
N SER A 162 -50.69 -49.26 11.92
CA SER A 162 -50.51 -49.73 13.30
C SER A 162 -49.17 -49.27 13.86
N ALA A 163 -49.19 -48.45 14.92
CA ALA A 163 -47.95 -47.97 15.56
C ALA A 163 -47.07 -49.12 16.05
N ASP A 164 -47.68 -50.18 16.61
CA ASP A 164 -46.96 -51.37 17.10
C ASP A 164 -46.26 -52.14 15.97
N GLN A 165 -46.92 -52.29 14.81
CA GLN A 165 -46.32 -52.95 13.64
C GLN A 165 -45.18 -52.11 13.04
N ILE A 166 -45.34 -50.79 12.96
CA ILE A 166 -44.29 -49.88 12.48
C ILE A 166 -43.09 -49.98 13.42
N PHE A 167 -43.30 -49.82 14.73
CA PHE A 167 -42.23 -49.82 15.73
C PHE A 167 -41.48 -51.15 15.79
N SER A 168 -42.18 -52.28 15.64
CA SER A 168 -41.56 -53.61 15.59
C SER A 168 -40.78 -53.89 14.30
N SER A 169 -41.09 -53.20 13.20
CA SER A 169 -40.34 -53.30 11.94
C SER A 169 -38.98 -52.57 11.95
N LEU A 170 -38.72 -51.76 12.97
CA LEU A 170 -37.46 -51.05 13.16
C LEU A 170 -36.42 -51.95 13.83
N SER A 171 -35.20 -51.93 13.29
CA SER A 171 -34.01 -52.48 13.94
C SER A 171 -33.65 -51.70 15.21
N ASP A 172 -32.86 -52.28 16.10
CA ASP A 172 -32.49 -51.64 17.37
C ASP A 172 -31.74 -50.31 17.16
N THR A 173 -30.91 -50.23 16.13
CA THR A 173 -30.23 -48.98 15.73
C THR A 173 -31.21 -47.93 15.21
N GLU A 174 -32.19 -48.33 14.39
CA GLU A 174 -33.23 -47.42 13.88
C GLU A 174 -34.11 -46.87 15.00
N LYS A 175 -34.47 -47.70 16.00
CA LYS A 175 -35.23 -47.27 17.19
C LYS A 175 -34.47 -46.23 18.00
N LEU A 176 -33.17 -46.43 18.16
CA LEU A 176 -32.32 -45.50 18.90
C LEU A 176 -32.22 -44.17 18.15
N ASN A 177 -32.01 -44.22 16.83
CA ASN A 177 -31.98 -43.02 15.98
C ASN A 177 -33.34 -42.30 15.92
N SER A 178 -34.46 -43.03 15.87
CA SER A 178 -35.79 -42.42 15.78
C SER A 178 -36.17 -41.61 17.02
N SER A 179 -35.59 -41.92 18.18
CA SER A 179 -35.76 -41.10 19.40
C SER A 179 -35.20 -39.67 19.27
N LEU A 180 -34.28 -39.44 18.32
CA LEU A 180 -33.69 -38.14 18.02
C LEU A 180 -34.50 -37.35 16.98
N TYR A 181 -35.54 -37.93 16.39
CA TYR A 181 -36.37 -37.25 15.39
C TYR A 181 -37.46 -36.42 16.07
N GLN A 182 -37.52 -35.14 15.72
CA GLN A 182 -38.60 -34.24 16.08
C GLN A 182 -39.58 -34.18 14.90
N CYS A 183 -40.87 -34.36 15.15
CA CYS A 183 -41.90 -34.25 14.12
C CYS A 183 -42.68 -32.94 14.29
N THR A 184 -42.88 -32.19 13.20
CA THR A 184 -43.86 -31.09 13.16
C THR A 184 -45.04 -31.50 12.29
N LEU A 185 -46.25 -31.47 12.85
CA LEU A 185 -47.48 -31.86 12.16
C LEU A 185 -48.30 -30.64 11.72
N TYR A 186 -48.66 -30.63 10.43
CA TYR A 186 -49.70 -29.76 9.87
C TYR A 186 -50.82 -30.64 9.33
N CYS A 187 -52.02 -30.51 9.88
CA CYS A 187 -53.19 -31.34 9.60
C CYS A 187 -54.44 -30.47 9.54
N ASP A 188 -55.42 -30.89 8.74
CA ASP A 188 -56.74 -30.28 8.67
C ASP A 188 -57.63 -30.61 9.88
N VAL A 189 -57.18 -31.53 10.75
CA VAL A 189 -57.87 -31.89 11.99
C VAL A 189 -57.43 -30.96 13.12
N ASP A 190 -58.38 -30.22 13.68
CA ASP A 190 -58.12 -29.27 14.77
C ASP A 190 -57.52 -29.93 16.02
N HIS A 191 -56.72 -29.16 16.76
CA HIS A 191 -56.11 -29.50 18.06
C HIS A 191 -54.98 -30.55 18.07
N ILE A 192 -54.55 -31.08 16.92
CA ILE A 192 -53.45 -32.07 16.86
C ILE A 192 -52.15 -31.47 16.28
N ASN A 193 -52.24 -30.30 15.65
CA ASN A 193 -51.10 -29.60 15.07
C ASN A 193 -50.06 -29.19 16.13
N GLY A 194 -48.79 -29.22 15.75
CA GLY A 194 -47.69 -28.83 16.62
C GLY A 194 -46.46 -29.74 16.51
N SER A 195 -45.49 -29.48 17.39
CA SER A 195 -44.25 -30.27 17.46
C SER A 195 -44.40 -31.43 18.45
N MET A 196 -43.90 -32.61 18.07
CA MET A 196 -44.01 -33.86 18.83
C MET A 196 -42.82 -34.79 18.60
N THR A 197 -42.68 -35.84 19.40
CA THR A 197 -41.66 -36.89 19.21
C THR A 197 -42.09 -37.89 18.13
N TYR A 198 -41.15 -38.68 17.62
CA TYR A 198 -41.44 -39.76 16.66
C TYR A 198 -42.52 -40.73 17.16
N ASP A 199 -42.43 -41.20 18.40
CA ASP A 199 -43.41 -42.14 18.97
C ASP A 199 -44.81 -41.52 19.07
N ARG A 200 -44.89 -40.23 19.43
CA ARG A 200 -46.16 -39.52 19.45
C ARG A 200 -46.72 -39.33 18.05
N ALA A 201 -45.86 -39.09 17.06
CA ALA A 201 -46.28 -39.02 15.66
C ALA A 201 -46.86 -40.35 15.16
N LEU A 202 -46.30 -41.50 15.55
CA LEU A 202 -46.86 -42.82 15.23
C LEU A 202 -48.27 -43.01 15.81
N GLN A 203 -48.48 -42.62 17.07
CA GLN A 203 -49.81 -42.68 17.71
C GLN A 203 -50.84 -41.79 17.00
N VAL A 204 -50.42 -40.58 16.59
CA VAL A 204 -51.28 -39.69 15.82
C VAL A 204 -51.57 -40.28 14.44
N TYR A 205 -50.56 -40.83 13.77
CA TYR A 205 -50.70 -41.48 12.46
C TYR A 205 -51.69 -42.65 12.48
N GLU A 206 -51.67 -43.49 13.52
CA GLU A 206 -52.61 -44.59 13.70
C GLU A 206 -54.07 -44.11 13.88
N THR A 207 -54.25 -42.96 14.53
CA THR A 207 -55.57 -42.45 14.88
C THR A 207 -56.16 -41.52 13.83
N LEU A 208 -55.37 -40.99 12.89
CA LEU A 208 -55.82 -40.06 11.85
C LEU A 208 -57.06 -40.53 11.06
N PRO A 209 -57.13 -41.79 10.55
CA PRO A 209 -58.31 -42.25 9.81
C PRO A 209 -59.60 -42.18 10.64
N LYS A 210 -59.50 -42.37 11.96
CA LYS A 210 -60.64 -42.36 12.89
C LYS A 210 -61.19 -40.94 13.11
N HIS A 211 -60.36 -39.92 12.92
CA HIS A 211 -60.74 -38.52 13.19
C HIS A 211 -61.67 -37.92 12.13
N LEU A 212 -61.85 -38.57 10.99
CA LEU A 212 -62.77 -38.15 9.93
C LEU A 212 -64.24 -38.48 10.21
N GLY A 213 -64.53 -39.35 11.18
CA GLY A 213 -65.87 -39.90 11.43
C GLY A 213 -66.21 -41.07 10.50
N GLN A 214 -67.19 -41.91 10.88
CA GLN A 214 -67.55 -43.12 10.13
C GLN A 214 -68.01 -42.84 8.69
N GLU A 215 -68.64 -41.69 8.46
CA GLU A 215 -69.09 -41.23 7.13
C GLU A 215 -68.29 -40.03 6.57
N GLY A 216 -67.16 -39.67 7.19
CA GLY A 216 -66.40 -38.49 6.77
C GLY A 216 -67.08 -37.15 7.12
N GLU A 217 -67.82 -37.13 8.23
CA GLU A 217 -68.55 -35.95 8.73
C GLU A 217 -67.63 -34.76 9.02
N LYS A 218 -66.38 -35.04 9.43
CA LYS A 218 -65.35 -34.03 9.72
C LYS A 218 -64.44 -33.75 8.53
N ALA A 219 -64.77 -34.24 7.34
CA ALA A 219 -63.98 -33.99 6.14
C ALA A 219 -64.08 -32.53 5.69
N VAL A 220 -62.94 -31.94 5.32
CA VAL A 220 -62.81 -30.59 4.80
C VAL A 220 -62.74 -30.59 3.26
N PRO A 221 -63.05 -29.46 2.58
CA PRO A 221 -62.83 -29.33 1.14
C PRO A 221 -61.34 -29.44 0.78
N LEU A 222 -60.96 -30.41 -0.07
CA LEU A 222 -59.60 -30.56 -0.59
C LEU A 222 -59.45 -29.94 -1.99
N TYR A 223 -60.40 -30.18 -2.89
CA TYR A 223 -60.38 -29.65 -4.26
C TYR A 223 -61.74 -29.05 -4.62
N ALA A 224 -61.72 -27.94 -5.36
CA ALA A 224 -62.91 -27.30 -5.90
C ALA A 224 -62.77 -27.11 -7.42
N TRP A 225 -63.81 -27.52 -8.17
CA TRP A 225 -63.89 -27.27 -9.61
C TRP A 225 -64.72 -26.03 -9.88
N LEU A 226 -64.12 -25.08 -10.59
CA LEU A 226 -64.70 -23.78 -10.90
C LEU A 226 -65.17 -23.74 -12.36
N TYR A 227 -66.40 -23.29 -12.59
CA TYR A 227 -66.94 -23.05 -13.93
C TYR A 227 -67.04 -21.54 -14.19
N PRO A 228 -66.50 -21.03 -15.31
CA PRO A 228 -66.48 -19.60 -15.60
C PRO A 228 -67.87 -19.06 -15.96
N LEU A 229 -68.24 -17.91 -15.41
CA LEU A 229 -69.47 -17.20 -15.75
C LEU A 229 -69.30 -16.28 -16.98
N LYS A 230 -68.05 -15.97 -17.35
CA LYS A 230 -67.64 -15.21 -18.55
C LYS A 230 -66.36 -15.80 -19.15
N ASN A 231 -66.17 -15.67 -20.47
CA ASN A 231 -64.88 -15.96 -21.10
C ASN A 231 -63.83 -14.95 -20.61
N LEU A 232 -62.99 -15.38 -19.67
CA LEU A 232 -61.81 -14.63 -19.26
C LEU A 232 -60.64 -15.13 -20.12
N GLY A 233 -59.92 -14.20 -20.74
CA GLY A 233 -58.70 -14.50 -21.49
C GLY A 233 -57.70 -15.28 -20.62
N HIS A 234 -57.15 -16.35 -21.19
CA HIS A 234 -56.32 -17.30 -20.46
C HIS A 234 -54.86 -16.87 -20.30
N SER A 235 -54.25 -17.53 -19.31
CA SER A 235 -52.84 -17.86 -19.18
C SER A 235 -51.91 -16.71 -18.81
N VAL A 236 -51.81 -16.48 -17.50
CA VAL A 236 -50.61 -15.82 -16.96
C VAL A 236 -49.39 -16.68 -17.28
N GLU A 237 -48.33 -16.08 -17.81
CA GLU A 237 -47.08 -16.79 -18.12
C GLU A 237 -46.50 -17.46 -16.86
N ILE A 238 -46.59 -18.80 -16.82
CA ILE A 238 -46.09 -19.69 -15.75
C ILE A 238 -44.63 -19.38 -15.35
N LEU A 239 -43.86 -18.85 -16.30
CA LEU A 239 -42.44 -18.58 -16.15
C LEU A 239 -42.14 -17.49 -15.10
N PHE A 240 -42.92 -16.39 -15.05
CA PHE A 240 -42.65 -15.30 -14.11
C PHE A 240 -42.87 -15.71 -12.65
N PHE A 241 -43.92 -16.47 -12.38
CA PHE A 241 -44.19 -16.97 -11.03
C PHE A 241 -43.16 -18.00 -10.59
N THR A 242 -42.68 -18.86 -11.50
CA THR A 242 -41.59 -19.78 -11.19
C THR A 242 -40.30 -19.00 -10.82
N LYS A 243 -40.02 -17.87 -11.47
CA LYS A 243 -38.90 -16.99 -11.08
C LYS A 243 -39.13 -16.33 -9.72
N ALA A 244 -40.34 -15.80 -9.47
CA ALA A 244 -40.68 -15.19 -8.18
C ALA A 244 -40.60 -16.20 -7.01
N GLU A 245 -40.98 -17.47 -7.24
CA GLU A 245 -40.76 -18.57 -6.30
C GLU A 245 -39.27 -18.73 -5.98
N GLY A 246 -38.42 -18.76 -7.01
CA GLY A 246 -36.97 -18.87 -6.85
C GLY A 246 -36.38 -17.70 -6.03
N VAL A 247 -36.87 -16.48 -6.25
CA VAL A 247 -36.46 -15.30 -5.45
C VAL A 247 -36.83 -15.48 -3.98
N LEU A 248 -38.09 -15.84 -3.69
CA LEU A 248 -38.53 -16.03 -2.30
C LEU A 248 -37.84 -17.20 -1.62
N ASP A 249 -37.59 -18.29 -2.33
CA ASP A 249 -36.86 -19.45 -1.81
C ASP A 249 -35.40 -19.08 -1.48
N HIS A 250 -34.73 -18.38 -2.40
CA HIS A 250 -33.38 -17.85 -2.20
C HIS A 250 -33.27 -16.96 -0.94
N LEU A 251 -34.19 -16.01 -0.76
CA LEU A 251 -34.20 -15.11 0.40
C LEU A 251 -34.43 -15.88 1.71
N ARG A 252 -35.33 -16.87 1.71
CA ARG A 252 -35.59 -17.73 2.87
C ARG A 252 -34.37 -18.58 3.22
N GLN A 253 -33.72 -19.18 2.22
CA GLN A 253 -32.49 -19.96 2.40
C GLN A 253 -31.35 -19.10 2.95
N ALA A 254 -31.18 -17.88 2.43
CA ALA A 254 -30.16 -16.96 2.92
C ALA A 254 -30.41 -16.55 4.38
N THR A 255 -31.67 -16.25 4.73
CA THR A 255 -32.08 -15.95 6.11
C THR A 255 -31.79 -17.12 7.06
N MET A 256 -32.13 -18.35 6.64
CA MET A 256 -31.79 -19.56 7.39
C MET A 256 -30.29 -19.74 7.58
N ARG A 257 -29.47 -19.52 6.53
CA ARG A 257 -28.01 -19.62 6.64
C ARG A 257 -27.43 -18.61 7.63
N CYS A 258 -27.97 -17.39 7.73
CA CYS A 258 -27.55 -16.45 8.77
C CYS A 258 -27.74 -17.06 10.15
N GLN A 259 -28.93 -17.60 10.42
CA GLN A 259 -29.27 -18.22 11.70
C GLN A 259 -28.40 -19.45 11.98
N GLU A 260 -28.20 -20.30 10.99
CA GLU A 260 -27.37 -21.50 11.08
C GLU A 260 -25.91 -21.19 11.48
N ILE A 261 -25.29 -20.19 10.83
CA ILE A 261 -23.92 -19.78 11.18
C ILE A 261 -23.87 -19.31 12.65
N MET A 262 -24.88 -18.58 13.12
CA MET A 262 -24.94 -18.07 14.48
C MET A 262 -25.24 -19.15 15.54
N THR A 263 -26.07 -20.15 15.23
CA THR A 263 -26.55 -21.14 16.20
C THR A 263 -25.75 -22.44 16.20
N ASP A 264 -24.89 -22.69 15.21
CA ASP A 264 -24.02 -23.87 15.17
C ASP A 264 -23.15 -23.93 16.45
N SER A 265 -23.30 -25.06 17.17
CA SER A 265 -22.56 -25.36 18.40
C SER A 265 -21.05 -25.20 18.29
N THR A 266 -20.47 -25.45 17.11
CA THR A 266 -19.02 -25.31 16.87
C THR A 266 -18.58 -23.86 16.84
N ASN A 267 -19.47 -22.95 16.40
CA ASN A 267 -19.22 -21.51 16.26
C ASN A 267 -19.41 -20.75 17.57
N GLY A 268 -20.00 -21.35 18.59
CA GLY A 268 -20.40 -20.67 19.83
C GLY A 268 -19.26 -19.93 20.56
N CYS A 269 -18.00 -20.37 20.45
CA CYS A 269 -16.86 -19.61 20.99
C CYS A 269 -16.51 -18.41 20.11
N VAL A 270 -16.48 -18.59 18.78
CA VAL A 270 -16.15 -17.53 17.83
C VAL A 270 -17.17 -16.40 17.92
N MET A 271 -18.47 -16.72 18.01
CA MET A 271 -19.54 -15.73 18.16
C MET A 271 -19.44 -14.95 19.48
N LYS A 272 -18.92 -15.57 20.55
CA LYS A 272 -18.66 -14.90 21.84
C LYS A 272 -17.41 -14.02 21.80
N TRP A 273 -16.37 -14.45 21.09
CA TRP A 273 -15.13 -13.67 20.97
C TRP A 273 -15.29 -12.45 20.08
N PHE A 274 -16.12 -12.55 19.03
CA PHE A 274 -16.31 -11.50 18.04
C PHE A 274 -17.80 -11.12 17.91
N PRO A 275 -18.34 -10.29 18.82
CA PRO A 275 -19.76 -9.94 18.83
C PRO A 275 -20.22 -9.19 17.57
N ASP A 276 -19.33 -8.43 16.92
CA ASP A 276 -19.63 -7.70 15.67
C ASP A 276 -20.04 -8.63 14.53
N LEU A 277 -19.52 -9.85 14.49
CA LEU A 277 -19.94 -10.86 13.51
C LEU A 277 -21.40 -11.27 13.75
N THR A 278 -21.78 -11.49 15.00
CA THR A 278 -23.17 -11.83 15.37
C THR A 278 -24.10 -10.69 14.99
N TYR A 279 -23.70 -9.45 15.24
CA TYR A 279 -24.43 -8.25 14.81
C TYR A 279 -24.61 -8.23 13.28
N LYS A 280 -23.54 -8.41 12.51
CA LYS A 280 -23.60 -8.39 11.02
C LYS A 280 -24.52 -9.47 10.45
N LEU A 281 -24.45 -10.70 10.97
CA LEU A 281 -25.32 -11.80 10.53
C LEU A 281 -26.78 -11.55 10.90
N SER A 282 -27.04 -11.04 12.10
CA SER A 282 -28.38 -10.64 12.55
C SER A 282 -28.94 -9.52 11.66
N ARG A 283 -28.10 -8.52 11.37
CA ARG A 283 -28.47 -7.38 10.53
C ARG A 283 -28.80 -7.79 9.10
N LEU A 284 -28.01 -8.68 8.49
CA LEU A 284 -28.34 -9.22 7.17
C LEU A 284 -29.68 -9.97 7.21
N SER A 285 -29.91 -10.80 8.24
CA SER A 285 -31.17 -11.52 8.41
C SER A 285 -32.38 -10.57 8.45
N GLU A 286 -32.29 -9.47 9.21
CA GLU A 286 -33.35 -8.45 9.26
C GLU A 286 -33.61 -7.81 7.90
N LEU A 287 -32.54 -7.43 7.17
CA LEU A 287 -32.65 -6.81 5.85
C LEU A 287 -33.28 -7.77 4.83
N LEU A 288 -32.89 -9.05 4.84
CA LEU A 288 -33.47 -10.08 3.97
C LEU A 288 -34.96 -10.26 4.24
N GLN A 289 -35.38 -10.33 5.50
CA GLN A 289 -36.79 -10.47 5.89
C GLN A 289 -37.63 -9.24 5.50
N LYS A 290 -37.06 -8.04 5.68
CA LYS A 290 -37.69 -6.79 5.27
C LYS A 290 -37.89 -6.74 3.74
N TYR A 291 -36.83 -7.01 2.98
CA TYR A 291 -36.89 -7.05 1.52
C TYR A 291 -37.85 -8.13 1.02
N GLN A 292 -37.87 -9.32 1.64
CA GLN A 292 -38.81 -10.38 1.31
C GLN A 292 -40.28 -9.91 1.46
N SER A 293 -40.57 -9.15 2.52
CA SER A 293 -41.91 -8.60 2.78
C SER A 293 -42.29 -7.53 1.74
N GLU A 294 -41.36 -6.64 1.41
CA GLU A 294 -41.54 -5.63 0.37
C GLU A 294 -41.74 -6.26 -1.02
N PHE A 295 -40.95 -7.29 -1.37
CA PHE A 295 -41.07 -8.05 -2.60
C PHE A 295 -42.44 -8.74 -2.71
N LYS A 296 -42.91 -9.40 -1.63
CA LYS A 296 -44.25 -10.01 -1.60
C LYS A 296 -45.36 -8.98 -1.83
N ARG A 297 -45.24 -7.80 -1.22
CA ARG A 297 -46.20 -6.70 -1.39
C ARG A 297 -46.25 -6.20 -2.84
N GLU A 298 -45.10 -5.99 -3.48
CA GLU A 298 -45.03 -5.60 -4.90
C GLU A 298 -45.62 -6.70 -5.81
N LEU A 299 -45.28 -7.96 -5.53
CA LEU A 299 -45.84 -9.10 -6.26
C LEU A 299 -47.37 -9.16 -6.12
N ALA A 300 -47.91 -8.90 -4.92
CA ALA A 300 -49.35 -8.89 -4.67
C ALA A 300 -50.06 -7.80 -5.48
N MET A 301 -49.45 -6.60 -5.55
CA MET A 301 -49.98 -5.51 -6.36
C MET A 301 -49.97 -5.86 -7.85
N ALA A 302 -48.87 -6.43 -8.36
CA ALA A 302 -48.77 -6.84 -9.77
C ALA A 302 -49.76 -7.97 -10.10
N VAL A 303 -49.92 -8.98 -9.24
CA VAL A 303 -50.90 -10.05 -9.43
C VAL A 303 -52.33 -9.51 -9.47
N LYS A 304 -52.65 -8.55 -8.59
CA LYS A 304 -53.97 -7.91 -8.58
C LYS A 304 -54.24 -7.11 -9.86
N THR A 305 -53.29 -6.29 -10.31
CA THR A 305 -53.49 -5.46 -11.51
C THR A 305 -53.61 -6.33 -12.77
N MET A 306 -52.82 -7.40 -12.91
CA MET A 306 -52.93 -8.36 -14.02
C MET A 306 -54.29 -9.05 -14.11
N ARG A 307 -55.00 -9.20 -12.99
CA ARG A 307 -56.32 -9.82 -12.96
C ARG A 307 -57.45 -8.83 -13.23
N GLU A 308 -57.17 -7.54 -13.09
CA GLU A 308 -58.12 -6.44 -13.31
C GLU A 308 -58.00 -5.83 -14.72
N SER A 309 -56.81 -5.89 -15.36
CA SER A 309 -56.52 -5.26 -16.65
C SER A 309 -56.29 -6.27 -17.79
N GLU A 310 -56.85 -6.00 -18.98
CA GLU A 310 -56.55 -6.77 -20.20
C GLU A 310 -55.21 -6.28 -20.79
N GLY A 311 -54.08 -6.85 -20.34
CA GLY A 311 -52.83 -6.90 -21.13
C GLY A 311 -51.73 -5.86 -20.88
N VAL A 312 -51.83 -4.98 -19.87
CA VAL A 312 -50.82 -3.91 -19.63
C VAL A 312 -49.75 -4.28 -18.58
N ASP A 313 -50.00 -5.27 -17.72
CA ASP A 313 -49.25 -5.46 -16.45
C ASP A 313 -48.13 -6.51 -16.43
N GLU A 314 -47.88 -7.28 -17.50
CA GLU A 314 -46.74 -8.22 -17.54
C GLU A 314 -45.39 -7.52 -17.43
N ASN A 315 -45.31 -6.28 -17.93
CA ASN A 315 -44.12 -5.44 -17.81
C ASN A 315 -43.81 -5.15 -16.33
N ARG A 316 -44.81 -4.97 -15.47
CA ARG A 316 -44.60 -4.70 -14.05
C ARG A 316 -43.98 -5.89 -13.32
N LEU A 317 -44.43 -7.13 -13.61
CA LEU A 317 -43.80 -8.35 -13.08
C LEU A 317 -42.35 -8.49 -13.56
N ARG A 318 -42.11 -8.20 -14.84
CA ARG A 318 -40.76 -8.22 -15.42
C ARG A 318 -39.86 -7.22 -14.72
N ASP A 319 -40.34 -6.00 -14.48
CA ASP A 319 -39.60 -4.94 -13.80
C ASP A 319 -39.28 -5.32 -12.35
N ILE A 320 -40.22 -5.92 -11.61
CA ILE A 320 -39.97 -6.40 -10.24
C ILE A 320 -38.84 -7.43 -10.21
N LEU A 321 -38.87 -8.42 -11.12
CA LEU A 321 -37.85 -9.46 -11.20
C LEU A 321 -36.50 -8.89 -11.67
N GLN A 322 -36.50 -7.99 -12.65
CA GLN A 322 -35.30 -7.34 -13.14
C GLN A 322 -34.67 -6.44 -12.07
N ASN A 323 -35.49 -5.70 -11.31
CA ASN A 323 -35.04 -4.90 -10.18
C ASN A 323 -34.41 -5.77 -9.09
N HIS A 324 -34.95 -6.98 -8.85
CA HIS A 324 -34.32 -7.95 -7.96
C HIS A 324 -32.95 -8.41 -8.47
N ASP A 325 -32.84 -8.80 -9.74
CA ASP A 325 -31.58 -9.26 -10.34
C ASP A 325 -30.49 -8.17 -10.31
N GLN A 326 -30.89 -6.89 -10.38
CA GLN A 326 -30.00 -5.72 -10.29
C GLN A 326 -29.78 -5.22 -8.84
N SER A 327 -30.49 -5.78 -7.86
CA SER A 327 -30.38 -5.39 -6.45
C SER A 327 -29.19 -6.08 -5.76
N PRO A 328 -28.71 -5.56 -4.62
CA PRO A 328 -27.74 -6.28 -3.79
C PRO A 328 -28.32 -7.57 -3.15
N PHE A 329 -29.64 -7.77 -3.22
CA PHE A 329 -30.35 -8.95 -2.70
C PHE A 329 -30.37 -10.13 -3.68
N CYS A 330 -29.71 -10.01 -4.84
CA CYS A 330 -29.74 -11.01 -5.90
C CYS A 330 -29.05 -12.33 -5.49
N PRO A 331 -29.37 -13.45 -6.16
CA PRO A 331 -28.85 -14.78 -5.83
C PRO A 331 -27.34 -14.97 -6.06
N GLN A 332 -26.65 -13.95 -6.58
CA GLN A 332 -25.19 -13.98 -6.74
C GLN A 332 -24.46 -13.31 -5.57
N SER A 333 -25.01 -12.25 -5.00
CA SER A 333 -24.32 -11.39 -4.02
C SER A 333 -24.50 -11.90 -2.60
N VAL A 334 -25.74 -12.22 -2.20
CA VAL A 334 -26.05 -12.66 -0.83
C VAL A 334 -25.35 -13.98 -0.48
N PRO A 335 -25.40 -15.04 -1.31
CA PRO A 335 -24.69 -16.29 -1.00
C PRO A 335 -23.17 -16.10 -0.95
N LEU A 336 -22.63 -15.20 -1.78
CA LEU A 336 -21.19 -14.92 -1.81
C LEU A 336 -20.72 -14.24 -0.51
N TRP A 337 -21.48 -13.25 -0.02
CA TRP A 337 -21.21 -12.64 1.29
C TRP A 337 -21.30 -13.67 2.42
N LEU A 338 -22.34 -14.51 2.42
CA LEU A 338 -22.51 -15.58 3.42
C LEU A 338 -21.38 -16.62 3.37
N ASN A 339 -20.91 -16.97 2.17
CA ASN A 339 -19.79 -17.89 1.99
C ASN A 339 -18.49 -17.31 2.56
N ASN A 340 -18.21 -16.03 2.31
CA ASN A 340 -17.06 -15.35 2.88
C ASN A 340 -17.11 -15.36 4.43
N LYS A 341 -18.26 -15.00 5.03
CA LYS A 341 -18.43 -15.02 6.49
C LYS A 341 -18.35 -16.42 7.10
N ALA A 342 -18.97 -17.42 6.46
CA ALA A 342 -18.85 -18.80 6.89
C ALA A 342 -17.39 -19.30 6.82
N ALA A 343 -16.63 -18.87 5.81
CA ALA A 343 -15.23 -19.24 5.66
C ALA A 343 -14.35 -18.57 6.73
N GLU A 344 -14.60 -17.30 7.09
CA GLU A 344 -13.94 -16.61 8.21
C GLU A 344 -14.14 -17.36 9.53
N VAL A 345 -15.39 -17.70 9.87
CA VAL A 345 -15.73 -18.47 11.07
C VAL A 345 -15.05 -19.84 11.07
N LYS A 346 -15.09 -20.53 9.93
CA LYS A 346 -14.43 -21.83 9.78
C LYS A 346 -12.92 -21.72 9.99
N ALA A 347 -12.27 -20.67 9.51
CA ALA A 347 -10.85 -20.45 9.71
C ALA A 347 -10.49 -20.31 11.20
N LEU A 348 -11.26 -19.52 11.95
CA LEU A 348 -11.08 -19.38 13.41
C LEU A 348 -11.32 -20.69 14.16
N ASN A 349 -12.33 -21.47 13.76
CA ASN A 349 -12.55 -22.80 14.33
C ASN A 349 -11.41 -23.78 14.03
N VAL A 350 -10.82 -23.73 12.83
CA VAL A 350 -9.63 -24.53 12.49
C VAL A 350 -8.44 -24.13 13.37
N CYS A 351 -8.19 -22.83 13.58
CA CYS A 351 -7.14 -22.37 14.50
C CYS A 351 -7.39 -22.85 15.93
N LYS A 352 -8.64 -22.75 16.42
CA LYS A 352 -9.06 -23.21 17.74
C LYS A 352 -8.83 -24.72 17.92
N THR A 353 -9.30 -25.55 16.99
CA THR A 353 -9.14 -27.02 17.05
C THR A 353 -7.67 -27.47 17.03
N ARG A 354 -6.80 -26.66 16.43
CA ARG A 354 -5.35 -26.89 16.38
C ARG A 354 -4.59 -26.28 17.57
N ASN A 355 -5.30 -25.73 18.56
CA ASN A 355 -4.73 -25.05 19.73
C ASN A 355 -3.82 -23.85 19.38
N ILE A 356 -4.11 -23.16 18.27
CA ILE A 356 -3.44 -21.91 17.92
C ILE A 356 -4.10 -20.78 18.73
N PRO A 357 -3.35 -19.99 19.50
CA PRO A 357 -3.91 -18.87 20.26
C PRO A 357 -4.62 -17.85 19.36
N ILE A 358 -5.85 -17.49 19.71
CA ILE A 358 -6.65 -16.49 18.99
C ILE A 358 -6.70 -15.23 19.85
N MET A 359 -6.14 -14.13 19.35
CA MET A 359 -6.19 -12.81 19.97
C MET A 359 -7.56 -12.19 19.74
N LYS A 360 -8.21 -11.79 20.81
CA LYS A 360 -9.58 -11.27 20.79
C LYS A 360 -9.64 -9.74 20.79
N SER A 361 -8.53 -9.08 21.10
CA SER A 361 -8.43 -7.62 21.11
C SER A 361 -7.01 -7.18 20.77
N GLN A 362 -6.87 -5.89 20.46
CA GLN A 362 -5.57 -5.29 20.19
C GLN A 362 -4.64 -5.35 21.42
N GLU A 363 -5.18 -5.26 22.65
CA GLU A 363 -4.38 -5.36 23.87
C GLU A 363 -3.80 -6.76 24.10
N GLU A 364 -4.58 -7.83 23.83
CA GLU A 364 -4.08 -9.21 23.88
C GLU A 364 -2.92 -9.39 22.88
N LEU A 365 -3.08 -8.86 21.66
CA LEU A 365 -2.05 -8.89 20.62
C LEU A 365 -0.78 -8.13 21.07
N ASP A 366 -0.91 -6.89 21.54
CA ASP A 366 0.21 -6.08 22.01
C ASP A 366 0.93 -6.69 23.22
N GLY A 367 0.20 -7.43 24.08
CA GLY A 367 0.79 -8.20 25.17
C GLY A 367 1.68 -9.35 24.67
N VAL A 368 1.22 -10.09 23.64
CA VAL A 368 2.02 -11.16 23.01
C VAL A 368 3.22 -10.59 22.25
N LEU A 369 3.07 -9.44 21.59
CA LEU A 369 4.15 -8.77 20.87
C LEU A 369 5.24 -8.26 21.83
N ARG A 370 4.87 -7.69 22.98
CA ARG A 370 5.82 -7.22 24.01
C ARG A 370 6.58 -8.34 24.70
N SER A 371 5.99 -9.53 24.81
CA SER A 371 6.60 -10.68 25.49
C SER A 371 7.44 -11.56 24.56
N SER A 372 7.45 -11.30 23.25
CA SER A 372 8.13 -12.15 22.26
C SER A 372 9.36 -11.50 21.65
N ASN A 373 10.54 -12.08 21.93
CA ASN A 373 11.80 -11.73 21.28
C ASN A 373 12.06 -12.53 19.98
N ASP A 374 11.11 -13.39 19.60
CA ASP A 374 11.25 -14.36 18.51
C ASP A 374 10.30 -14.06 17.33
N ARG A 375 10.48 -14.80 16.23
CA ARG A 375 9.68 -14.67 15.00
C ARG A 375 8.24 -15.10 15.29
N LEU A 376 7.27 -14.28 14.92
CA LEU A 376 5.85 -14.54 15.15
C LEU A 376 5.06 -14.41 13.85
N LEU A 377 4.28 -15.42 13.53
CA LEU A 377 3.34 -15.43 12.40
C LEU A 377 1.92 -15.32 12.93
N CYS A 378 1.21 -14.29 12.47
CA CYS A 378 -0.17 -14.03 12.83
C CYS A 378 -1.07 -14.24 11.62
N PHE A 379 -1.98 -15.22 11.68
CA PHE A 379 -3.05 -15.36 10.71
C PHE A 379 -4.15 -14.33 11.02
N THR A 380 -4.31 -13.34 10.15
CA THR A 380 -5.17 -12.19 10.38
C THR A 380 -6.37 -12.22 9.46
N LEU A 381 -7.57 -12.07 10.03
CA LEU A 381 -8.80 -11.81 9.28
C LEU A 381 -9.08 -10.31 9.27
N THR A 382 -9.35 -9.74 8.09
CA THR A 382 -9.33 -8.29 7.87
C THR A 382 -10.72 -7.66 7.72
N SER A 383 -11.77 -8.48 7.58
CA SER A 383 -13.14 -8.04 7.27
C SER A 383 -14.17 -8.27 8.38
N LEU A 384 -13.74 -8.79 9.54
CA LEU A 384 -14.66 -9.21 10.61
C LEU A 384 -15.18 -8.05 11.48
N GLU A 385 -14.36 -7.06 11.80
CA GLU A 385 -14.73 -5.95 12.71
C GLU A 385 -15.01 -4.62 11.99
N ASP A 386 -14.51 -4.41 10.76
CA ASP A 386 -14.74 -3.17 10.01
C ASP A 386 -16.21 -2.93 9.62
N LYS A 387 -16.58 -1.67 9.35
CA LYS A 387 -17.88 -1.36 8.73
C LYS A 387 -18.01 -2.12 7.40
N ASP A 388 -19.08 -2.89 7.25
CA ASP A 388 -19.29 -3.76 6.09
C ASP A 388 -19.96 -2.97 4.95
N PRO A 389 -19.26 -2.69 3.84
CA PRO A 389 -19.82 -1.89 2.74
C PRO A 389 -21.03 -2.55 2.08
N PHE A 390 -21.06 -3.89 2.06
CA PHE A 390 -22.17 -4.63 1.45
C PHE A 390 -23.47 -4.41 2.23
N LEU A 391 -23.41 -4.49 3.57
CA LEU A 391 -24.57 -4.21 4.42
C LEU A 391 -25.03 -2.76 4.27
N SER A 392 -24.11 -1.80 4.23
CA SER A 392 -24.45 -0.38 4.01
C SER A 392 -25.15 -0.15 2.66
N THR A 393 -24.73 -0.81 1.58
CA THR A 393 -25.40 -0.74 0.29
C THR A 393 -26.81 -1.34 0.34
N MET A 394 -26.99 -2.47 1.04
CA MET A 394 -28.30 -3.10 1.22
C MET A 394 -29.28 -2.22 2.00
N GLU A 395 -28.80 -1.48 3.01
CA GLU A 395 -29.63 -0.56 3.81
C GLU A 395 -30.14 0.64 3.01
N GLN A 396 -29.35 1.11 2.04
CA GLN A 396 -29.71 2.26 1.19
C GLN A 396 -30.62 1.86 0.02
N HIS A 397 -30.69 0.57 -0.31
CA HIS A 397 -31.52 0.09 -1.42
C HIS A 397 -33.01 0.21 -1.08
N LYS A 398 -33.78 0.79 -2.02
CA LYS A 398 -35.24 0.83 -1.96
C LYS A 398 -35.81 0.10 -3.16
N LEU A 399 -36.77 -0.80 -2.93
CA LEU A 399 -37.63 -1.34 -3.98
C LEU A 399 -38.56 -0.23 -4.48
N SER A 400 -38.16 0.52 -5.51
CA SER A 400 -39.03 1.50 -6.17
C SER A 400 -39.52 0.96 -7.51
N VAL A 401 -40.79 0.57 -7.59
CA VAL A 401 -41.50 0.49 -8.86
C VAL A 401 -42.03 1.90 -9.12
N GLN A 402 -41.62 2.56 -10.21
CA GLN A 402 -42.19 3.86 -10.58
C GLN A 402 -43.70 3.69 -10.74
N GLU A 403 -44.49 4.35 -9.90
CA GLU A 403 -45.89 4.60 -10.21
C GLU A 403 -45.91 5.47 -11.46
N ASN A 404 -46.33 4.91 -12.59
CA ASN A 404 -46.62 5.67 -13.80
C ASN A 404 -47.80 6.61 -13.52
N THR A 405 -47.51 7.72 -12.87
CA THR A 405 -48.32 8.92 -12.93
C THR A 405 -47.66 9.79 -14.00
N MET A 406 -48.35 9.97 -15.12
CA MET A 406 -47.95 10.89 -16.18
C MET A 406 -47.49 12.22 -15.57
N ASN A 407 -46.20 12.53 -15.71
CA ASN A 407 -45.62 13.84 -16.01
C ASN A 407 -44.15 13.84 -15.61
N GLN A 408 -43.26 13.74 -16.59
CA GLN A 408 -42.05 14.57 -16.67
C GLN A 408 -41.31 14.27 -17.98
N SER A 409 -41.56 15.12 -18.96
CA SER A 409 -40.53 15.54 -19.91
C SER A 409 -39.45 16.31 -19.15
N ASP A 410 -38.21 16.16 -19.62
CA ASP A 410 -37.01 16.91 -19.27
C ASP A 410 -36.31 16.50 -17.98
N LEU A 411 -35.31 15.62 -18.14
CA LEU A 411 -33.91 15.85 -17.77
C LEU A 411 -33.06 14.65 -18.23
N THR A 412 -32.53 14.73 -19.45
CA THR A 412 -31.43 13.89 -19.91
C THR A 412 -30.15 14.30 -19.18
N GLY A 413 -29.92 13.70 -18.01
CA GLY A 413 -28.62 13.60 -17.36
C GLY A 413 -28.35 12.11 -17.15
N GLN A 414 -27.24 11.62 -17.69
CA GLN A 414 -26.83 10.21 -17.65
C GLN A 414 -26.99 9.60 -16.25
N GLN A 415 -28.04 8.81 -16.02
CA GLN A 415 -28.01 7.79 -14.99
C GLN A 415 -27.14 6.66 -15.54
N GLU A 416 -25.86 6.65 -15.17
CA GLU A 416 -25.10 5.42 -15.17
C GLU A 416 -25.90 4.40 -14.37
N THR A 417 -26.47 3.40 -15.04
CA THR A 417 -27.02 2.21 -14.41
C THR A 417 -25.92 1.59 -13.54
N GLN A 418 -25.93 1.90 -12.24
CA GLN A 418 -24.98 1.35 -11.29
C GLN A 418 -25.09 -0.17 -11.34
N ARG A 419 -24.00 -0.83 -11.76
CA ARG A 419 -23.92 -2.29 -11.69
C ARG A 419 -24.16 -2.72 -10.24
N PRO A 420 -24.89 -3.82 -9.98
CA PRO A 420 -25.10 -4.34 -8.64
C PRO A 420 -23.76 -4.47 -7.90
N PHE A 421 -23.65 -3.83 -6.74
CA PHE A 421 -22.47 -3.98 -5.89
C PHE A 421 -22.35 -5.45 -5.47
N LYS A 422 -21.33 -6.12 -6.00
CA LYS A 422 -21.06 -7.55 -5.75
C LYS A 422 -19.85 -7.65 -4.82
N PRO A 423 -19.98 -8.32 -3.66
CA PRO A 423 -18.85 -8.50 -2.76
C PRO A 423 -17.76 -9.33 -3.47
N PRO A 424 -16.46 -9.10 -3.20
CA PRO A 424 -15.39 -9.91 -3.77
C PRO A 424 -15.47 -11.35 -3.25
N ASP A 425 -15.11 -12.34 -4.08
CA ASP A 425 -14.93 -13.71 -3.61
C ASP A 425 -13.60 -13.84 -2.87
N LEU A 426 -13.67 -14.00 -1.55
CA LEU A 426 -12.50 -14.11 -0.67
C LEU A 426 -12.28 -15.53 -0.19
N THR A 427 -13.19 -16.46 -0.53
CA THR A 427 -13.22 -17.82 0.04
C THR A 427 -11.99 -18.61 -0.38
N GLN A 428 -11.57 -18.51 -1.65
CA GLN A 428 -10.40 -19.23 -2.15
C GLN A 428 -9.10 -18.76 -1.50
N LYS A 429 -8.90 -17.44 -1.41
CA LYS A 429 -7.73 -16.82 -0.78
C LYS A 429 -7.63 -17.19 0.69
N LEU A 430 -8.75 -17.09 1.42
CA LEU A 430 -8.81 -17.48 2.82
C LEU A 430 -8.46 -18.96 3.02
N LYS A 431 -8.99 -19.83 2.17
CA LYS A 431 -8.69 -21.27 2.21
C LYS A 431 -7.23 -21.57 1.88
N SER A 432 -6.62 -20.88 0.92
CA SER A 432 -5.19 -21.05 0.58
C SER A 432 -4.29 -20.57 1.71
N ASP A 433 -4.54 -19.37 2.23
CA ASP A 433 -3.74 -18.77 3.29
C ASP A 433 -3.80 -19.61 4.57
N LEU A 434 -5.01 -20.04 4.95
CA LEU A 434 -5.20 -20.91 6.11
C LEU A 434 -4.49 -22.25 5.93
N ARG A 435 -4.54 -22.86 4.74
CA ARG A 435 -3.86 -24.13 4.45
C ARG A 435 -2.35 -23.98 4.55
N LEU A 436 -1.78 -22.91 4.00
CA LEU A 436 -0.34 -22.64 4.07
C LEU A 436 0.10 -22.36 5.51
N PHE A 437 -0.68 -21.56 6.25
CA PHE A 437 -0.45 -21.24 7.65
C PHE A 437 -0.48 -22.48 8.54
N THR A 438 -1.51 -23.32 8.39
CA THR A 438 -1.68 -24.54 9.17
C THR A 438 -0.62 -25.59 8.86
N LYS A 439 -0.21 -25.72 7.58
CA LYS A 439 0.92 -26.55 7.19
C LYS A 439 2.22 -26.07 7.82
N SER A 440 2.52 -24.77 7.75
CA SER A 440 3.70 -24.18 8.39
C SER A 440 3.69 -24.40 9.91
N TYR A 441 2.52 -24.30 10.56
CA TYR A 441 2.35 -24.60 11.97
C TYR A 441 2.64 -26.08 12.31
N GLU A 442 2.26 -27.02 11.44
CA GLU A 442 2.60 -28.45 11.61
C GLU A 442 4.10 -28.70 11.41
N ASP A 443 4.68 -28.17 10.33
CA ASP A 443 6.09 -28.36 9.98
C ASP A 443 7.04 -27.71 11.02
N SER A 444 6.61 -26.62 11.66
CA SER A 444 7.43 -25.87 12.64
C SER A 444 7.57 -26.53 14.02
N ARG A 445 6.82 -27.61 14.31
CA ARG A 445 6.93 -28.35 15.58
C ARG A 445 8.28 -29.05 15.77
N ASP A 446 9.09 -29.13 14.71
CA ASP A 446 10.34 -29.90 14.66
C ASP A 446 11.62 -29.06 14.85
N GLY A 447 11.53 -27.79 15.33
CA GLY A 447 12.71 -27.09 15.88
C GLY A 447 12.97 -25.64 15.46
N GLU A 448 12.04 -24.95 14.80
CA GLU A 448 12.17 -23.49 14.58
C GLU A 448 11.46 -22.69 15.68
N ASN A 449 12.13 -21.64 16.19
CA ASN A 449 11.60 -20.77 17.25
C ASN A 449 10.58 -19.76 16.70
N ILE A 450 9.48 -20.25 16.10
CA ILE A 450 8.40 -19.45 15.51
C ILE A 450 7.13 -19.60 16.35
N LYS A 451 6.56 -18.49 16.79
CA LYS A 451 5.25 -18.46 17.46
C LYS A 451 4.14 -18.24 16.43
N PHE A 452 3.04 -18.98 16.56
CA PHE A 452 1.88 -18.87 15.69
C PHE A 452 0.68 -18.36 16.50
N ILE A 453 -0.01 -17.35 15.98
CA ILE A 453 -1.26 -16.84 16.54
C ILE A 453 -2.26 -16.56 15.42
N ALA A 454 -3.53 -16.39 15.77
CA ALA A 454 -4.54 -15.83 14.88
C ALA A 454 -5.15 -14.59 15.53
N ALA A 455 -5.57 -13.62 14.72
CA ALA A 455 -6.19 -12.39 15.20
C ALA A 455 -7.21 -11.86 14.18
N VAL A 456 -8.09 -10.99 14.64
CA VAL A 456 -8.89 -10.14 13.77
C VAL A 456 -8.27 -8.76 13.81
N ILE A 457 -7.78 -8.28 12.66
CA ILE A 457 -7.20 -6.94 12.57
C ILE A 457 -7.69 -6.33 11.27
N PRO A 458 -8.51 -5.28 11.32
CA PRO A 458 -9.05 -4.69 10.12
C PRO A 458 -7.96 -4.14 9.19
N ASP A 459 -8.13 -4.36 7.89
CA ASP A 459 -7.15 -3.95 6.86
C ASP A 459 -7.80 -3.89 5.48
N ILE A 460 -8.15 -2.68 5.05
CA ILE A 460 -8.75 -2.43 3.74
C ILE A 460 -7.80 -2.71 2.57
N SER A 461 -6.48 -2.74 2.81
CA SER A 461 -5.48 -2.94 1.74
C SER A 461 -5.32 -4.42 1.35
N VAL A 462 -5.66 -5.34 2.26
CA VAL A 462 -5.58 -6.79 2.04
C VAL A 462 -6.89 -7.46 2.46
N PRO A 463 -7.89 -7.53 1.58
CA PRO A 463 -9.21 -8.05 1.94
C PRO A 463 -9.19 -9.57 2.21
N GLY A 464 -10.02 -9.99 3.16
CA GLY A 464 -10.24 -11.39 3.56
C GLY A 464 -9.28 -11.86 4.65
N SER A 465 -8.14 -12.39 4.23
CA SER A 465 -7.08 -12.92 5.11
C SER A 465 -5.71 -12.38 4.78
N SER A 466 -4.82 -12.34 5.76
CA SER A 466 -3.41 -12.12 5.53
C SER A 466 -2.59 -12.84 6.59
N ILE A 467 -1.32 -13.05 6.32
CA ILE A 467 -0.38 -13.60 7.31
C ILE A 467 0.58 -12.49 7.65
N ARG A 468 0.51 -11.96 8.87
CA ARG A 468 1.41 -10.90 9.33
C ARG A 468 2.64 -11.51 9.96
N LEU A 469 3.81 -10.97 9.61
CA LEU A 469 5.08 -11.37 10.20
C LEU A 469 5.52 -10.29 11.18
N TYR A 470 5.73 -10.70 12.43
CA TYR A 470 6.33 -9.87 13.47
C TYR A 470 7.69 -10.45 13.85
N GLN A 471 8.67 -9.58 14.11
CA GLN A 471 9.99 -9.97 14.58
C GLN A 471 10.42 -8.98 15.66
N GLN A 472 10.79 -9.50 16.84
CA GLN A 472 11.21 -8.67 17.99
C GLN A 472 10.16 -7.60 18.37
N GLY A 473 8.89 -7.96 18.31
CA GLY A 473 7.77 -7.05 18.65
C GLY A 473 7.41 -6.02 17.57
N SER A 474 8.17 -5.90 16.49
CA SER A 474 7.87 -4.99 15.37
C SER A 474 7.22 -5.72 14.18
N LEU A 475 6.29 -5.05 13.51
CA LEU A 475 5.64 -5.55 12.29
C LEU A 475 6.61 -5.45 11.10
N ILE A 476 6.90 -6.59 10.46
CA ILE A 476 7.82 -6.71 9.33
C ILE A 476 7.08 -6.64 7.99
N THR A 477 5.92 -7.30 7.90
CA THR A 477 5.02 -7.25 6.74
C THR A 477 3.59 -7.59 7.16
N THR A 478 2.61 -6.98 6.49
CA THR A 478 1.18 -7.27 6.65
C THR A 478 0.73 -8.48 5.83
N ASN A 479 1.48 -8.88 4.81
CA ASN A 479 1.10 -9.99 3.92
C ASN A 479 2.33 -10.84 3.60
N PHE A 480 2.57 -11.86 4.42
CA PHE A 480 3.71 -12.76 4.33
C PHE A 480 3.35 -14.00 3.50
N LEU A 481 4.08 -14.23 2.43
CA LEU A 481 3.85 -15.32 1.48
C LEU A 481 4.59 -16.58 1.95
N LEU A 482 3.88 -17.44 2.67
CA LEU A 482 4.42 -18.71 3.16
C LEU A 482 4.77 -19.67 2.02
N GLY A 483 5.90 -20.37 2.18
CA GLY A 483 6.36 -21.41 1.25
C GLY A 483 7.19 -20.89 0.07
N LEU A 484 7.37 -19.56 -0.06
CA LEU A 484 8.24 -18.96 -1.06
C LEU A 484 9.55 -18.52 -0.40
N LYS A 485 10.64 -19.24 -0.69
CA LYS A 485 11.98 -18.91 -0.20
C LYS A 485 12.91 -18.67 -1.38
N PRO A 486 13.47 -17.45 -1.53
CA PRO A 486 14.40 -17.16 -2.61
C PRO A 486 15.74 -17.86 -2.37
N ASP A 487 16.44 -18.17 -3.46
CA ASP A 487 17.81 -18.66 -3.41
C ASP A 487 18.75 -17.58 -2.86
N PRO A 488 19.88 -17.92 -2.21
CA PRO A 488 20.77 -16.93 -1.63
C PRO A 488 21.38 -15.98 -2.67
N VAL A 489 21.56 -14.71 -2.30
CA VAL A 489 22.28 -13.71 -3.12
C VAL A 489 23.71 -14.15 -3.39
N GLN A 490 24.22 -13.79 -4.57
CA GLN A 490 25.63 -13.99 -4.93
C GLN A 490 26.40 -12.70 -4.70
N VAL A 491 27.62 -12.81 -4.16
CA VAL A 491 28.49 -11.64 -3.96
C VAL A 491 29.27 -11.41 -5.26
N ALA A 492 28.93 -10.33 -5.99
CA ALA A 492 29.61 -9.98 -7.24
C ALA A 492 30.90 -9.20 -7.00
N GLU A 493 30.89 -8.26 -6.05
CA GLU A 493 32.06 -7.45 -5.71
C GLU A 493 32.11 -7.22 -4.20
N ARG A 494 33.32 -7.20 -3.63
CA ARG A 494 33.57 -6.88 -2.22
C ARG A 494 34.53 -5.71 -2.16
N LYS A 495 34.21 -4.71 -1.35
CA LYS A 495 35.08 -3.57 -1.03
C LYS A 495 35.25 -3.44 0.47
N GLN A 496 36.04 -2.46 0.89
CA GLN A 496 36.23 -2.11 2.30
C GLN A 496 34.95 -1.61 3.00
N SER A 497 34.12 -0.83 2.30
CA SER A 497 32.94 -0.15 2.88
C SER A 497 31.62 -0.48 2.20
N CYS A 498 31.64 -1.38 1.21
CA CYS A 498 30.43 -1.86 0.56
C CYS A 498 30.57 -3.26 -0.02
N VAL A 499 29.44 -3.91 -0.29
CA VAL A 499 29.34 -5.20 -0.98
C VAL A 499 28.30 -5.07 -2.08
N LEU A 500 28.65 -5.49 -3.29
CA LEU A 500 27.73 -5.61 -4.42
C LEU A 500 27.17 -7.02 -4.47
N LEU A 501 25.84 -7.12 -4.37
CA LEU A 501 25.09 -8.37 -4.42
C LEU A 501 24.39 -8.50 -5.77
N THR A 502 24.34 -9.70 -6.31
CA THR A 502 23.55 -10.07 -7.49
C THR A 502 22.44 -11.02 -7.07
N PHE A 503 21.22 -10.72 -7.51
CA PHE A 503 20.07 -11.55 -7.23
C PHE A 503 20.01 -12.70 -8.25
N PRO A 504 19.90 -13.96 -7.81
CA PRO A 504 19.65 -15.08 -8.72
C PRO A 504 18.29 -14.92 -9.43
N GLN A 505 18.10 -15.60 -10.56
CA GLN A 505 16.81 -15.62 -11.26
C GLN A 505 15.71 -16.07 -10.29
N SER A 506 14.79 -15.16 -10.00
CA SER A 506 13.77 -15.35 -8.99
C SER A 506 12.79 -16.46 -9.38
N THR A 507 12.44 -17.32 -8.44
CA THR A 507 11.28 -18.24 -8.55
C THR A 507 9.94 -17.50 -8.54
N ILE A 508 9.93 -16.24 -8.11
CA ILE A 508 8.76 -15.35 -8.06
C ILE A 508 8.65 -14.61 -9.40
N ARG A 509 7.48 -14.67 -10.02
CA ARG A 509 7.27 -14.29 -11.43
C ARG A 509 7.31 -12.79 -11.69
N ARG A 510 6.93 -11.93 -10.74
CA ARG A 510 6.94 -10.46 -10.90
C ARG A 510 7.42 -9.73 -9.63
N PRO A 511 8.72 -9.79 -9.29
CA PRO A 511 9.25 -9.02 -8.18
C PRO A 511 9.07 -7.52 -8.45
N GLU A 512 8.60 -6.76 -7.46
CA GLU A 512 8.54 -5.30 -7.51
C GLU A 512 9.70 -4.67 -6.74
N ARG A 513 10.09 -5.28 -5.62
CA ARG A 513 11.20 -4.81 -4.77
C ARG A 513 11.94 -5.98 -4.12
N TYR A 514 13.21 -5.77 -3.85
CA TYR A 514 14.03 -6.65 -3.01
C TYR A 514 14.33 -5.95 -1.69
N ARG A 515 14.12 -6.65 -0.57
CA ARG A 515 14.48 -6.20 0.76
C ARG A 515 15.69 -6.98 1.23
N VAL A 516 16.84 -6.32 1.31
CA VAL A 516 18.10 -6.91 1.76
C VAL A 516 18.31 -6.55 3.23
N GLU A 517 18.54 -7.55 4.05
CA GLU A 517 18.88 -7.39 5.46
C GLU A 517 20.33 -7.81 5.70
N TYR A 518 21.07 -7.00 6.46
CA TYR A 518 22.45 -7.29 6.84
C TYR A 518 22.72 -6.97 8.31
N ARG A 519 23.62 -7.72 8.95
CA ARG A 519 24.05 -7.43 10.32
C ARG A 519 25.50 -7.82 10.55
N VAL A 520 26.14 -7.15 11.50
CA VAL A 520 27.52 -7.41 11.88
C VAL A 520 27.61 -8.63 12.81
N MET A 521 28.62 -9.48 12.61
CA MET A 521 28.94 -10.61 13.47
C MET A 521 30.05 -10.21 14.43
N THR A 522 29.74 -10.05 15.72
CA THR A 522 30.78 -9.89 16.75
C THR A 522 31.21 -11.24 17.27
N THR A 523 32.43 -11.65 16.98
CA THR A 523 33.06 -12.82 17.60
C THR A 523 33.62 -12.42 18.97
N SER A 524 32.79 -12.37 20.00
CA SER A 524 33.30 -12.57 21.37
C SER A 524 33.24 -14.07 21.65
N PHE A 525 34.35 -14.63 22.12
CA PHE A 525 34.41 -16.02 22.58
C PHE A 525 33.27 -16.22 23.59
N MET A 526 32.26 -17.00 23.19
CA MET A 526 31.09 -17.48 23.96
C MET A 526 29.69 -16.84 23.79
N LYS A 527 29.41 -15.87 22.89
CA LYS A 527 28.00 -15.54 22.54
C LYS A 527 27.86 -14.77 21.21
N VAL A 528 27.13 -15.33 20.24
CA VAL A 528 26.67 -14.58 19.05
C VAL A 528 25.79 -13.43 19.54
N SER A 529 26.24 -12.18 19.38
CA SER A 529 25.39 -11.04 19.72
C SER A 529 24.21 -10.98 18.76
N LYS A 530 22.97 -10.99 19.28
CA LYS A 530 21.74 -10.80 18.50
C LYS A 530 21.56 -9.31 18.21
N ARG A 531 22.44 -8.71 17.41
CA ARG A 531 22.22 -7.34 16.92
C ARG A 531 21.04 -7.31 15.94
N PRO A 532 20.28 -6.21 15.88
CA PRO A 532 19.20 -6.04 14.92
C PRO A 532 19.76 -6.07 13.49
N TRP A 533 18.91 -6.48 12.54
CA TRP A 533 19.24 -6.43 11.12
C TRP A 533 19.06 -4.99 10.63
N ASN A 534 20.01 -4.50 9.84
CA ASN A 534 19.88 -3.28 9.06
C ASN A 534 19.26 -3.61 7.71
N GLU A 535 18.57 -2.65 7.11
CA GLU A 535 17.78 -2.85 5.88
C GLU A 535 18.22 -1.95 4.73
N VAL A 536 18.22 -2.50 3.52
CA VAL A 536 18.30 -1.78 2.24
C VAL A 536 17.19 -2.29 1.33
N VAL A 537 16.46 -1.38 0.68
CA VAL A 537 15.40 -1.71 -0.28
C VAL A 537 15.86 -1.33 -1.69
N THR A 538 15.68 -2.23 -2.66
CA THR A 538 16.02 -2.03 -4.07
C THR A 538 14.79 -2.29 -4.95
N LEU A 539 14.54 -1.45 -5.95
CA LEU A 539 13.42 -1.61 -6.89
C LEU A 539 13.76 -2.63 -7.99
N ALA A 540 12.82 -3.52 -8.33
CA ALA A 540 12.92 -4.34 -9.53
C ALA A 540 12.75 -3.47 -10.79
N PRO A 541 13.37 -3.81 -11.94
CA PRO A 541 14.04 -5.06 -12.29
C PRO A 541 15.54 -5.09 -11.96
N ALA A 542 16.02 -4.30 -11.00
CA ALA A 542 17.45 -4.30 -10.66
C ALA A 542 17.96 -5.71 -10.33
N GLU A 543 18.97 -6.17 -11.07
CA GLU A 543 19.61 -7.47 -10.87
C GLU A 543 20.68 -7.42 -9.76
N THR A 544 21.02 -6.22 -9.29
CA THR A 544 22.07 -5.99 -8.31
C THR A 544 21.66 -5.00 -7.20
N CYS A 545 22.22 -5.17 -6.01
CA CYS A 545 22.06 -4.27 -4.86
C CYS A 545 23.42 -3.95 -4.24
N VAL A 546 23.67 -2.67 -3.95
CA VAL A 546 24.86 -2.23 -3.20
C VAL A 546 24.50 -2.05 -1.73
N VAL A 547 25.14 -2.82 -0.86
CA VAL A 547 25.08 -2.59 0.59
C VAL A 547 26.27 -1.71 0.97
N ALA A 548 26.02 -0.41 1.21
CA ALA A 548 27.05 0.59 1.52
C ALA A 548 27.14 0.91 3.02
N GLY A 549 28.18 1.64 3.42
CA GLY A 549 28.38 2.06 4.81
C GLY A 549 28.83 0.94 5.75
N LEU A 550 29.42 -0.13 5.20
CA LEU A 550 29.96 -1.24 5.97
C LEU A 550 31.31 -0.86 6.59
N LYS A 551 31.66 -1.51 7.69
CA LYS A 551 32.98 -1.36 8.33
C LYS A 551 34.02 -2.23 7.61
N PRO A 552 35.27 -1.75 7.47
CA PRO A 552 36.38 -2.55 6.94
C PRO A 552 36.64 -3.82 7.75
N PHE A 553 37.15 -4.86 7.07
CA PHE A 553 37.53 -6.16 7.62
C PHE A 553 36.54 -6.84 8.57
N THR A 554 35.26 -6.56 8.40
CA THR A 554 34.21 -6.96 9.33
C THR A 554 33.34 -8.04 8.70
N LEU A 555 33.01 -9.08 9.48
CA LEU A 555 32.15 -10.17 9.03
C LEU A 555 30.68 -9.76 9.15
N TYR A 556 29.95 -9.86 8.05
CA TYR A 556 28.52 -9.57 7.94
C TYR A 556 27.74 -10.82 7.57
N GLN A 557 26.56 -10.96 8.17
CA GLN A 557 25.52 -11.87 7.69
C GLN A 557 24.56 -11.10 6.81
N ILE A 558 24.20 -11.66 5.66
CA ILE A 558 23.27 -11.05 4.69
C ILE A 558 22.19 -12.06 4.31
N ARG A 559 20.95 -11.58 4.18
CA ARG A 559 19.80 -12.31 3.65
C ARG A 559 18.91 -11.36 2.88
N TYR A 560 18.02 -11.86 2.03
CA TYR A 560 17.04 -10.99 1.37
C TYR A 560 15.68 -11.66 1.22
N SER A 561 14.64 -10.86 1.06
CA SER A 561 13.30 -11.28 0.67
C SER A 561 12.85 -10.53 -0.58
N VAL A 562 11.86 -11.10 -1.27
CA VAL A 562 11.26 -10.54 -2.47
C VAL A 562 9.87 -10.01 -2.11
N ILE A 563 9.54 -8.82 -2.60
CA ILE A 563 8.24 -8.19 -2.45
C ILE A 563 7.54 -8.15 -3.82
N GLU A 564 6.35 -8.72 -3.92
CA GLU A 564 5.49 -8.72 -5.11
C GLU A 564 4.11 -8.18 -4.74
N HIS A 565 3.65 -7.14 -5.46
CA HIS A 565 2.41 -6.41 -5.21
C HIS A 565 2.30 -5.86 -3.77
N SER A 566 1.79 -6.68 -2.85
CA SER A 566 1.67 -6.37 -1.42
C SER A 566 2.24 -7.47 -0.52
N GLY A 567 2.72 -8.58 -1.10
CA GLY A 567 3.21 -9.75 -0.38
C GLY A 567 4.73 -9.80 -0.27
N MET A 568 5.26 -10.28 0.86
CA MET A 568 6.70 -10.51 1.08
C MET A 568 7.00 -12.00 1.21
N SER A 569 7.99 -12.52 0.47
CA SER A 569 8.49 -13.90 0.61
C SER A 569 9.19 -14.13 1.95
N ASP A 570 9.51 -15.39 2.27
CA ASP A 570 10.50 -15.68 3.31
C ASP A 570 11.88 -15.14 2.92
N PHE A 571 12.76 -15.00 3.91
CA PHE A 571 14.15 -14.64 3.68
C PHE A 571 14.91 -15.81 3.06
N SER A 572 15.86 -15.50 2.18
CA SER A 572 16.84 -16.45 1.66
C SER A 572 17.62 -17.11 2.80
N LYS A 573 18.37 -18.19 2.51
CA LYS A 573 19.38 -18.64 3.47
C LYS A 573 20.38 -17.50 3.70
N VAL A 574 20.85 -17.38 4.94
CA VAL A 574 21.86 -16.38 5.32
C VAL A 574 23.19 -16.74 4.67
N ILE A 575 23.82 -15.76 4.05
CA ILE A 575 25.21 -15.85 3.59
C ILE A 575 26.09 -15.03 4.52
N GLU A 576 27.38 -15.40 4.58
CA GLU A 576 28.39 -14.66 5.34
C GLU A 576 29.37 -14.02 4.36
N VAL A 577 29.60 -12.71 4.52
CA VAL A 577 30.54 -11.95 3.72
C VAL A 577 31.43 -11.12 4.63
N LYS A 578 32.74 -11.22 4.44
CA LYS A 578 33.71 -10.36 5.11
C LYS A 578 34.10 -9.23 4.17
N THR A 579 34.00 -7.98 4.61
CA THR A 579 34.50 -6.82 3.87
C THR A 579 36.02 -6.85 3.81
N LEU A 580 36.59 -6.17 2.80
CA LEU A 580 38.04 -6.09 2.65
C LEU A 580 38.65 -5.14 3.70
N ARG A 581 39.96 -5.27 3.92
CA ARG A 581 40.72 -4.33 4.77
C ARG A 581 40.81 -2.97 4.07
N SER A 582 40.89 -1.91 4.85
CA SER A 582 41.11 -0.58 4.30
C SER A 582 42.48 -0.52 3.60
N PRO A 583 42.57 0.10 2.41
CA PRO A 583 43.85 0.40 1.80
C PRO A 583 44.55 1.52 2.59
N PRO A 584 45.88 1.64 2.49
CA PRO A 584 46.60 2.81 2.98
C PRO A 584 46.07 4.09 2.34
N GLU A 585 45.90 5.13 3.15
CA GLU A 585 45.37 6.43 2.72
C GLU A 585 46.47 7.50 2.70
N HIS A 586 46.21 8.61 2.01
CA HIS A 586 47.10 9.78 1.96
C HIS A 586 48.55 9.45 1.61
N LEU A 587 48.78 8.95 0.39
CA LEU A 587 50.13 8.74 -0.11
C LEU A 587 50.80 10.09 -0.41
N TYR A 588 51.92 10.33 0.26
CA TYR A 588 52.83 11.44 0.02
C TYR A 588 54.13 10.91 -0.58
N VAL A 589 54.46 11.38 -1.77
CA VAL A 589 55.72 11.06 -2.43
C VAL A 589 56.64 12.27 -2.32
N SER A 590 57.81 12.08 -1.70
CA SER A 590 58.84 13.11 -1.53
C SER A 590 60.15 12.62 -2.14
N ARG A 591 60.85 13.47 -2.90
CA ARG A 591 62.17 13.12 -3.45
C ARG A 591 63.25 13.42 -2.39
N LEU A 592 64.17 12.49 -2.16
CA LEU A 592 65.35 12.67 -1.33
C LEU A 592 66.55 12.96 -2.25
N LEU A 593 67.10 14.17 -2.17
CA LEU A 593 68.27 14.56 -2.94
C LEU A 593 69.55 14.06 -2.25
N ASN A 594 70.18 13.02 -2.79
CA ASN A 594 71.54 12.61 -2.45
C ASN A 594 72.48 12.87 -3.64
N LYS A 595 73.73 13.27 -3.36
CA LYS A 595 74.73 13.73 -4.35
C LYS A 595 75.13 12.71 -5.43
N THR A 596 74.65 11.46 -5.38
CA THR A 596 75.07 10.40 -6.30
C THR A 596 73.96 9.50 -6.86
N MET A 597 72.72 9.51 -6.33
CA MET A 597 71.55 8.79 -6.87
C MET A 597 70.24 9.48 -6.41
N GLU A 598 69.20 9.56 -7.25
CA GLU A 598 67.86 10.05 -6.84
C GLU A 598 67.06 8.91 -6.17
N THR A 599 66.74 9.09 -4.89
CA THR A 599 65.86 8.19 -4.14
C THR A 599 64.52 8.88 -3.88
N ILE A 600 63.41 8.19 -4.09
CA ILE A 600 62.09 8.68 -3.68
C ILE A 600 61.71 8.06 -2.34
N LYS A 601 61.18 8.88 -1.44
CA LYS A 601 60.58 8.47 -0.19
C LYS A 601 59.08 8.56 -0.33
N VAL A 602 58.43 7.41 -0.33
CA VAL A 602 56.98 7.27 -0.30
C VAL A 602 56.57 7.12 1.16
N THR A 603 55.63 7.93 1.63
CA THR A 603 55.03 7.85 2.97
C THR A 603 53.52 7.83 2.85
N TRP A 604 52.84 7.19 3.78
CA TRP A 604 51.38 7.05 3.77
C TRP A 604 50.84 7.06 5.20
N PHE A 605 49.52 7.14 5.34
CA PHE A 605 48.86 6.91 6.62
C PHE A 605 48.53 5.42 6.79
N GLN A 606 48.71 4.95 8.02
CA GLN A 606 48.35 3.60 8.40
C GLN A 606 46.84 3.39 8.18
N PRO A 607 46.41 2.26 7.59
CA PRO A 607 44.99 1.99 7.40
C PRO A 607 44.26 1.90 8.74
N GLU A 608 43.01 2.38 8.78
CA GLU A 608 42.14 2.23 9.95
C GLU A 608 41.90 0.74 10.27
N SER A 609 42.15 0.35 11.52
CA SER A 609 41.98 -1.04 11.98
C SER A 609 41.26 -1.06 13.33
N GLU A 610 39.98 -1.48 13.35
CA GLU A 610 39.22 -1.68 14.59
C GLU A 610 39.39 -3.09 15.19
N ASP A 611 39.95 -4.04 14.42
CA ASP A 611 40.14 -5.44 14.81
C ASP A 611 41.39 -5.68 15.69
N GLY A 612 42.19 -4.64 15.94
CA GLY A 612 43.44 -4.72 16.70
C GLY A 612 44.59 -5.41 15.97
N ALA A 613 44.44 -5.75 14.68
CA ALA A 613 45.51 -6.35 13.89
C ALA A 613 46.59 -5.32 13.58
N SER A 614 47.84 -5.64 13.91
CA SER A 614 48.99 -4.81 13.58
C SER A 614 49.47 -5.13 12.17
N VAL A 615 49.76 -4.10 11.37
CA VAL A 615 50.43 -4.28 10.08
C VAL A 615 51.81 -4.91 10.33
N LEU A 616 52.21 -5.89 9.53
CA LEU A 616 53.55 -6.48 9.58
C LEU A 616 54.52 -5.66 8.73
N HIS A 617 54.14 -5.43 7.47
CA HIS A 617 54.88 -4.65 6.48
C HIS A 617 53.94 -4.16 5.37
N TYR A 618 54.46 -3.35 4.46
CA TYR A 618 53.73 -2.83 3.30
C TYR A 618 54.38 -3.29 2.00
N LYS A 619 53.56 -3.52 0.98
CA LYS A 619 54.00 -3.71 -0.41
C LYS A 619 53.79 -2.41 -1.18
N VAL A 620 54.87 -1.87 -1.73
CA VAL A 620 54.88 -0.65 -2.53
C VAL A 620 55.11 -1.04 -3.97
N ASP A 621 54.06 -0.95 -4.78
CA ASP A 621 54.13 -1.21 -6.21
C ASP A 621 54.43 0.09 -6.95
N TYR A 622 55.36 0.05 -7.89
CA TYR A 622 55.67 1.16 -8.77
C TYR A 622 55.81 0.69 -10.22
N LYS A 623 55.39 1.54 -11.17
CA LYS A 623 55.53 1.28 -12.60
C LYS A 623 55.94 2.55 -13.33
N GLU A 624 56.67 2.39 -14.42
CA GLU A 624 56.94 3.47 -15.35
C GLU A 624 55.70 3.78 -16.18
N ALA A 625 55.39 5.05 -16.37
CA ALA A 625 54.25 5.51 -17.15
C ALA A 625 54.43 5.10 -18.62
N GLY A 626 53.57 4.19 -19.10
CA GLY A 626 53.59 3.69 -20.49
C GLY A 626 54.08 2.24 -20.64
N LEU A 627 54.58 1.59 -19.58
CA LEU A 627 54.92 0.17 -19.57
C LEU A 627 53.84 -0.68 -18.89
N GLU A 628 53.67 -1.92 -19.35
CA GLU A 628 52.81 -2.92 -18.72
C GLU A 628 53.61 -3.70 -17.64
N GLY A 629 53.06 -3.77 -16.42
CA GLY A 629 53.64 -4.50 -15.30
C GLY A 629 54.09 -3.60 -14.13
N TRP A 630 53.85 -4.06 -12.90
CA TRP A 630 54.27 -3.39 -11.67
C TRP A 630 55.52 -4.05 -11.09
N SER A 631 56.45 -3.23 -10.60
CA SER A 631 57.56 -3.68 -9.75
C SER A 631 57.17 -3.50 -8.29
N THR A 632 57.45 -4.47 -7.43
CA THR A 632 57.04 -4.46 -6.02
C THR A 632 58.25 -4.39 -5.09
N MET A 633 58.19 -3.50 -4.10
CA MET A 633 59.12 -3.41 -2.96
C MET A 633 58.38 -3.72 -1.66
N VAL A 634 59.07 -4.33 -0.70
CA VAL A 634 58.50 -4.70 0.61
C VAL A 634 59.22 -3.93 1.71
N THR A 635 58.50 -3.35 2.67
CA THR A 635 59.12 -2.68 3.83
C THR A 635 59.64 -3.69 4.85
N GLU A 636 60.68 -3.33 5.61
CA GLU A 636 61.27 -4.21 6.64
C GLU A 636 60.38 -4.36 7.89
N GLY A 637 59.34 -3.52 8.04
CA GLY A 637 58.42 -3.53 9.17
C GLY A 637 57.20 -2.63 8.95
N PRO A 638 56.45 -2.29 10.02
CA PRO A 638 55.19 -1.54 9.95
C PRO A 638 55.37 -0.03 9.72
N GLU A 639 56.59 0.40 9.40
CA GLU A 639 56.86 1.81 9.14
C GLU A 639 56.13 2.25 7.88
N CYS A 640 55.36 3.34 7.97
CA CYS A 640 54.61 3.89 6.84
C CYS A 640 55.51 4.74 5.91
N LYS A 641 56.68 4.20 5.58
CA LYS A 641 57.67 4.81 4.68
C LYS A 641 58.40 3.73 3.87
N CYS A 642 58.67 4.01 2.60
CA CYS A 642 59.53 3.19 1.76
C CYS A 642 60.44 4.10 0.92
N ILE A 643 61.69 3.68 0.74
CA ILE A 643 62.66 4.38 -0.11
C ILE A 643 62.87 3.55 -1.37
N ILE A 644 62.62 4.13 -2.53
CA ILE A 644 62.75 3.47 -3.84
C ILE A 644 63.81 4.22 -4.66
N SER A 645 64.73 3.48 -5.26
CA SER A 645 65.70 4.01 -6.23
C SER A 645 65.10 3.93 -7.63
N LEU A 646 64.94 5.07 -8.30
CA LEU A 646 64.33 5.17 -9.63
C LEU A 646 65.29 5.80 -10.64
N ASN A 647 65.11 5.48 -11.93
CA ASN A 647 65.91 6.08 -13.00
C ASN A 647 65.45 7.50 -13.36
N LEU A 648 66.41 8.38 -13.63
CA LEU A 648 66.31 9.85 -13.70
C LEU A 648 65.46 10.46 -14.83
N SER A 649 64.89 9.65 -15.73
CA SER A 649 64.36 10.15 -17.01
C SER A 649 62.90 9.80 -17.30
N THR A 650 62.16 9.19 -16.36
CA THR A 650 60.84 8.64 -16.63
C THR A 650 59.81 8.94 -15.53
N CYS A 651 58.53 9.08 -15.92
CA CYS A 651 57.43 9.29 -14.97
C CYS A 651 57.05 7.95 -14.32
N TYR A 652 56.86 7.92 -13.01
CA TYR A 652 56.45 6.71 -12.30
C TYR A 652 55.09 6.90 -11.63
N ARG A 653 54.34 5.82 -11.50
CA ARG A 653 53.16 5.74 -10.63
C ARG A 653 53.43 4.79 -9.49
N VAL A 654 52.93 5.12 -8.31
CA VAL A 654 53.09 4.33 -7.10
C VAL A 654 51.73 4.02 -6.47
N ARG A 655 51.59 2.83 -5.90
CA ARG A 655 50.47 2.43 -5.03
C ARG A 655 51.00 1.57 -3.89
N VAL A 656 50.31 1.60 -2.75
CA VAL A 656 50.74 0.88 -1.54
C VAL A 656 49.61 -0.02 -1.05
N SER A 657 49.96 -1.21 -0.57
CA SER A 657 49.05 -2.13 0.15
C SER A 657 49.67 -2.56 1.48
N ALA A 658 48.84 -2.86 2.47
CA ALA A 658 49.26 -3.25 3.82
C ALA A 658 49.13 -4.77 3.99
N VAL A 659 50.09 -5.41 4.67
CA VAL A 659 50.12 -6.86 4.91
C VAL A 659 50.01 -7.13 6.42
N TYR A 660 49.06 -7.97 6.82
CA TYR A 660 48.73 -8.21 8.23
C TYR A 660 49.07 -9.63 8.74
N GLY A 661 49.42 -10.58 7.84
CA GLY A 661 49.76 -11.97 8.20
C GLY A 661 50.89 -12.56 7.34
N GLU A 662 51.38 -13.75 7.69
CA GLU A 662 52.40 -14.46 6.91
C GLU A 662 51.76 -15.11 5.66
N GLY A 663 52.01 -14.54 4.48
CA GLY A 663 51.53 -15.04 3.18
C GLY A 663 50.77 -13.97 2.37
N GLU A 664 50.39 -14.29 1.12
CA GLU A 664 49.69 -13.33 0.23
C GLU A 664 48.23 -13.05 0.64
N GLY A 665 47.64 -13.87 1.52
CA GLY A 665 46.19 -13.92 1.75
C GLY A 665 45.57 -12.86 2.67
N ASP A 666 46.35 -12.06 3.42
CA ASP A 666 45.83 -11.00 4.31
C ASP A 666 46.44 -9.63 3.97
N THR A 667 46.48 -9.32 2.68
CA THR A 667 46.91 -8.03 2.12
C THR A 667 45.67 -7.16 1.87
N SER A 668 45.72 -5.86 2.19
CA SER A 668 44.66 -4.91 1.84
C SER A 668 44.63 -4.61 0.34
N GLU A 669 43.56 -3.97 -0.14
CA GLU A 669 43.56 -3.42 -1.50
C GLU A 669 44.66 -2.36 -1.67
N THR A 670 45.07 -2.12 -2.92
CA THR A 670 46.05 -1.07 -3.20
C THR A 670 45.41 0.31 -3.06
N SER A 671 46.16 1.27 -2.53
CA SER A 671 45.81 2.68 -2.55
C SER A 671 45.56 3.19 -3.98
N ARG A 672 44.96 4.38 -4.10
CA ARG A 672 44.89 5.08 -5.39
C ARG A 672 46.29 5.25 -5.99
N GLU A 673 46.39 5.11 -7.31
CA GLU A 673 47.64 5.40 -8.04
C GLU A 673 48.01 6.87 -7.78
N THR A 674 49.23 7.10 -7.33
CA THR A 674 49.78 8.44 -7.10
C THR A 674 50.95 8.65 -8.05
N ASP A 675 50.92 9.72 -8.82
CA ASP A 675 52.01 10.10 -9.71
C ASP A 675 53.22 10.55 -8.87
N VAL A 676 54.41 10.08 -9.24
CA VAL A 676 55.67 10.56 -8.65
C VAL A 676 55.99 11.91 -9.28
N PRO A 677 56.06 13.02 -8.51
CA PRO A 677 56.28 14.35 -9.08
C PRO A 677 57.62 14.43 -9.81
N VAL A 678 57.56 14.87 -11.07
CA VAL A 678 58.73 15.16 -11.92
C VAL A 678 59.48 16.36 -11.34
N ASN A 679 60.82 16.31 -11.35
CA ASN A 679 61.75 17.26 -10.71
C ASN A 679 61.24 18.72 -10.62
N VAL A 680 60.67 19.09 -9.46
CA VAL A 680 60.34 20.48 -9.09
C VAL A 680 61.59 21.13 -8.52
N TRP A 681 61.99 22.27 -9.07
CA TRP A 681 63.13 23.03 -8.59
C TRP A 681 62.72 23.93 -7.44
N TYR A 682 63.36 23.78 -6.29
CA TYR A 682 63.16 24.64 -5.14
C TYR A 682 64.13 25.81 -5.17
N ILE A 683 63.62 27.04 -5.14
CA ILE A 683 64.43 28.25 -5.27
C ILE A 683 64.04 29.24 -4.18
N ASP A 684 65.00 29.58 -3.33
CA ASP A 684 64.86 30.67 -2.36
C ASP A 684 65.48 31.95 -2.94
N LEU A 685 64.64 32.91 -3.32
CA LEU A 685 65.07 34.20 -3.88
C LEU A 685 65.67 35.12 -2.81
N SER A 686 65.45 34.86 -1.52
CA SER A 686 66.01 35.69 -0.43
C SER A 686 67.49 35.38 -0.20
N GLU A 687 67.94 34.23 -0.68
CA GLU A 687 69.33 33.77 -0.55
C GLU A 687 70.13 33.87 -1.85
N ARG A 688 69.47 34.08 -3.01
CA ARG A 688 70.11 34.06 -4.34
C ARG A 688 69.43 35.01 -5.34
N LYS A 689 70.23 35.76 -6.10
CA LYS A 689 69.72 36.67 -7.14
C LYS A 689 69.06 35.91 -8.30
N ALA A 690 67.88 36.36 -8.73
CA ALA A 690 67.16 35.80 -9.87
C ALA A 690 67.95 35.84 -11.20
N SER A 691 68.93 36.73 -11.34
CA SER A 691 69.81 36.78 -12.51
C SER A 691 70.69 35.53 -12.69
N LEU A 692 71.06 34.87 -11.60
CA LEU A 692 71.80 33.59 -11.67
C LEU A 692 70.88 32.44 -12.09
N LEU A 693 69.61 32.48 -11.69
CA LEU A 693 68.61 31.49 -12.10
C LEU A 693 68.40 31.52 -13.62
N LEU A 694 68.34 32.71 -14.21
CA LEU A 694 68.16 32.88 -15.65
C LEU A 694 69.28 32.21 -16.46
N GLU A 695 70.54 32.39 -16.06
CA GLU A 695 71.69 31.78 -16.74
C GLU A 695 71.68 30.24 -16.62
N VAL A 696 71.26 29.71 -15.47
CA VAL A 696 71.11 28.27 -15.28
C VAL A 696 69.96 27.70 -16.13
N GLN A 697 68.86 28.43 -16.26
CA GLN A 697 67.68 28.01 -17.03
C GLN A 697 67.91 28.03 -18.55
N LYS A 698 68.68 28.98 -19.08
CA LYS A 698 69.09 29.01 -20.51
C LYS A 698 69.82 27.76 -20.97
N LEU A 699 70.46 27.04 -20.05
CA LEU A 699 71.22 25.82 -20.32
C LEU A 699 70.36 24.54 -20.30
N GLN A 700 69.05 24.64 -19.99
CA GLN A 700 68.17 23.49 -19.86
C GLN A 700 67.46 23.16 -21.20
N PRO A 701 67.32 21.87 -21.56
CA PRO A 701 66.65 21.46 -22.81
C PRO A 701 65.11 21.52 -22.73
N GLU A 702 64.54 21.54 -21.51
CA GLU A 702 63.09 21.52 -21.27
C GLU A 702 62.72 22.45 -20.11
N LYS A 703 61.49 22.98 -20.13
CA LYS A 703 60.94 23.77 -19.03
C LYS A 703 60.74 22.91 -17.77
N LYS A 704 61.06 23.43 -16.59
CA LYS A 704 60.90 22.72 -15.30
C LYS A 704 59.88 23.40 -14.39
N PRO A 705 59.13 22.64 -13.57
CA PRO A 705 58.28 23.23 -12.54
C PRO A 705 59.15 23.80 -11.41
N VAL A 706 58.80 24.97 -10.90
CA VAL A 706 59.57 25.72 -9.89
C VAL A 706 58.70 26.03 -8.69
N GLU A 707 59.23 25.78 -7.49
CA GLU A 707 58.65 26.22 -6.23
C GLU A 707 59.52 27.32 -5.62
N LEU A 708 58.94 28.50 -5.40
CA LEU A 708 59.64 29.67 -4.86
C LEU A 708 59.47 29.82 -3.34
N LYS A 709 60.54 30.32 -2.70
CA LYS A 709 60.54 30.82 -1.32
C LYS A 709 61.29 32.15 -1.24
N GLY A 710 60.94 32.96 -0.23
CA GLY A 710 61.71 34.15 0.14
C GLY A 710 61.76 35.21 -0.97
N TRP A 711 60.61 35.59 -1.53
CA TRP A 711 60.57 36.62 -2.56
C TRP A 711 60.90 38.02 -2.01
N SER A 712 61.42 38.87 -2.89
CA SER A 712 61.85 40.25 -2.62
C SER A 712 60.95 41.23 -3.38
N ASP A 713 60.66 42.38 -2.76
CA ASP A 713 59.93 43.49 -3.39
C ASP A 713 60.88 44.37 -4.24
N GLU A 714 62.17 44.03 -4.35
CA GLU A 714 63.14 44.79 -5.15
C GLU A 714 62.87 44.65 -6.66
N GLU A 715 62.63 45.78 -7.33
CA GLU A 715 62.30 45.87 -8.76
C GLU A 715 63.31 45.15 -9.66
N SER A 716 64.61 45.24 -9.34
CA SER A 716 65.66 44.59 -10.13
C SER A 716 65.63 43.05 -10.06
N GLU A 717 65.17 42.50 -8.94
CA GLU A 717 65.06 41.06 -8.72
C GLU A 717 63.79 40.51 -9.36
N VAL A 718 62.67 41.22 -9.25
CA VAL A 718 61.41 40.87 -9.92
C VAL A 718 61.57 40.90 -11.44
N ARG A 719 62.23 41.91 -12.01
CA ARG A 719 62.57 41.95 -13.45
C ARG A 719 63.43 40.76 -13.89
N SER A 720 64.46 40.44 -13.12
CA SER A 720 65.32 39.28 -13.41
C SER A 720 64.54 37.95 -13.35
N PHE A 721 63.57 37.85 -12.43
CA PHE A 721 62.70 36.69 -12.31
C PHE A 721 61.68 36.58 -13.45
N LEU A 722 61.13 37.69 -13.96
CA LEU A 722 60.21 37.68 -15.11
C LEU A 722 60.85 37.05 -16.35
N GLN A 723 62.14 37.29 -16.58
CA GLN A 723 62.89 36.68 -17.68
C GLN A 723 63.00 35.15 -17.55
N CYS A 724 63.02 34.64 -16.31
CA CYS A 724 63.06 33.21 -16.01
C CYS A 724 61.76 32.49 -16.41
N LEU A 725 60.61 33.17 -16.43
CA LEU A 725 59.29 32.56 -16.69
C LEU A 725 59.22 31.83 -18.03
N SER A 726 59.98 32.29 -19.04
CA SER A 726 60.03 31.64 -20.36
C SER A 726 60.55 30.19 -20.30
N TYR A 727 61.30 29.84 -19.25
CA TYR A 727 61.91 28.52 -19.03
C TYR A 727 61.24 27.72 -17.90
N ILE A 728 60.16 28.24 -17.29
CA ILE A 728 59.43 27.60 -16.20
C ILE A 728 58.15 26.96 -16.77
N SER A 729 57.84 25.71 -16.39
CA SER A 729 56.63 25.02 -16.85
C SER A 729 55.44 25.24 -15.93
N GLN A 730 55.67 25.35 -14.61
CA GLN A 730 54.67 25.64 -13.58
C GLN A 730 55.36 26.36 -12.42
N LEU A 731 54.66 27.30 -11.78
CA LEU A 731 55.17 28.06 -10.64
C LEU A 731 54.28 27.84 -9.42
N SER A 732 54.86 27.41 -8.31
CA SER A 732 54.22 27.30 -6.99
C SER A 732 55.05 28.00 -5.91
N PHE A 733 54.49 28.16 -4.70
CA PHE A 733 55.15 28.85 -3.60
C PHE A 733 55.10 28.01 -2.31
N TYR A 734 56.20 28.01 -1.56
CA TYR A 734 56.30 27.23 -0.33
C TYR A 734 55.43 27.80 0.82
N PRO A 735 54.55 27.00 1.45
CA PRO A 735 53.62 27.49 2.46
C PRO A 735 54.31 27.62 3.82
N ARG A 736 54.69 28.84 4.22
CA ARG A 736 55.15 29.10 5.59
C ARG A 736 54.49 30.33 6.17
N ARG A 737 53.37 30.16 6.90
CA ARG A 737 52.68 31.19 7.74
C ARG A 737 52.86 32.63 7.21
N SER A 738 52.73 32.81 5.90
CA SER A 738 52.98 34.07 5.23
C SER A 738 51.65 34.77 5.18
N ASP A 739 51.61 35.93 5.83
CA ASP A 739 50.47 36.84 5.86
C ASP A 739 49.88 36.98 4.44
N PRO A 740 48.59 36.63 4.21
CA PRO A 740 47.94 36.71 2.91
C PRO A 740 48.12 38.07 2.22
N SER A 741 48.19 39.15 2.99
CA SER A 741 48.41 40.50 2.48
C SER A 741 49.77 40.67 1.78
N LYS A 742 50.83 40.03 2.29
CA LYS A 742 52.17 40.08 1.69
C LYS A 742 52.27 39.27 0.41
N GLN A 743 51.50 38.18 0.33
CA GLN A 743 51.40 37.37 -0.89
C GLN A 743 50.67 38.13 -1.99
N ILE A 744 49.54 38.76 -1.67
CA ILE A 744 48.78 39.58 -2.62
C ILE A 744 49.63 40.74 -3.15
N LYS A 745 50.32 41.45 -2.25
CA LYS A 745 51.21 42.55 -2.64
C LYS A 745 52.26 42.11 -3.66
N PHE A 746 52.97 41.02 -3.38
CA PHE A 746 53.99 40.48 -4.29
C PHE A 746 53.41 40.08 -5.66
N LEU A 747 52.24 39.42 -5.69
CA LEU A 747 51.59 39.04 -6.96
C LEU A 747 51.22 40.25 -7.80
N VAL A 748 50.74 41.32 -7.16
CA VAL A 748 50.40 42.59 -7.84
C VAL A 748 51.67 43.26 -8.34
N ASP A 749 52.74 43.31 -7.56
CA ASP A 749 54.03 43.90 -7.97
C ASP A 749 54.63 43.12 -9.16
N LEU A 750 54.54 41.79 -9.15
CA LEU A 750 54.99 40.94 -10.26
C LEU A 750 54.22 41.21 -11.56
N LEU A 751 52.89 41.32 -11.48
CA LEU A 751 52.04 41.65 -12.63
C LEU A 751 52.29 43.08 -13.13
N SER A 752 52.49 44.01 -12.22
CA SER A 752 52.76 45.42 -12.52
C SER A 752 54.05 45.58 -13.32
N GLN A 753 55.11 44.91 -12.87
CA GLN A 753 56.40 44.93 -13.57
C GLN A 753 56.36 44.16 -14.89
N ALA A 754 55.58 43.07 -14.98
CA ALA A 754 55.38 42.36 -16.24
C ALA A 754 54.72 43.25 -17.30
N ALA A 755 53.73 44.06 -16.91
CA ALA A 755 53.07 45.00 -17.82
C ALA A 755 54.00 46.13 -18.27
N GLU A 756 54.78 46.69 -17.34
CA GLU A 756 55.79 47.71 -17.65
C GLU A 756 56.83 47.20 -18.63
N TRP A 757 57.29 45.97 -18.43
CA TRP A 757 58.26 45.33 -19.30
C TRP A 757 57.67 45.06 -20.69
N GLU A 758 56.43 44.55 -20.77
CA GLU A 758 55.73 44.30 -22.02
C GLU A 758 55.53 45.59 -22.84
N GLU A 759 55.23 46.71 -22.19
CA GLU A 759 55.12 48.04 -22.84
C GLU A 759 56.48 48.55 -23.34
N GLN A 760 57.56 48.35 -22.57
CA GLN A 760 58.91 48.82 -22.92
C GLN A 760 59.58 47.99 -24.03
N THR A 761 59.33 46.68 -24.08
CA THR A 761 60.07 45.73 -24.92
C THR A 761 59.23 45.12 -26.05
N GLY A 762 57.90 45.15 -25.94
CA GLY A 762 56.97 44.45 -26.83
C GLY A 762 56.90 42.93 -26.60
N GLU A 763 57.60 42.38 -25.62
CA GLU A 763 57.53 40.95 -25.26
C GLU A 763 56.25 40.65 -24.48
N LYS A 764 55.53 39.58 -24.89
CA LYS A 764 54.25 39.13 -24.29
C LYS A 764 54.42 38.51 -22.89
N THR A 765 54.98 39.28 -21.97
CA THR A 765 55.43 38.85 -20.64
C THR A 765 54.24 38.48 -19.74
N LEU A 766 53.13 39.21 -19.83
CA LEU A 766 51.90 38.87 -19.12
C LEU A 766 51.34 37.51 -19.57
N LYS A 767 51.50 37.15 -20.85
CA LYS A 767 51.10 35.83 -21.36
C LYS A 767 51.99 34.71 -20.81
N LEU A 768 53.27 34.97 -20.57
CA LEU A 768 54.18 34.02 -19.94
C LEU A 768 53.83 33.80 -18.46
N VAL A 769 53.55 34.87 -17.72
CA VAL A 769 53.05 34.81 -16.34
C VAL A 769 51.75 33.98 -16.26
N SER A 770 50.83 34.20 -17.20
CA SER A 770 49.57 33.46 -17.28
C SER A 770 49.76 31.96 -17.52
N SER A 771 50.82 31.57 -18.26
CA SER A 771 51.07 30.17 -18.64
C SER A 771 51.63 29.29 -17.51
N VAL A 772 52.17 29.90 -16.45
CA VAL A 772 52.82 29.16 -15.35
C VAL A 772 51.90 28.94 -14.15
N TRP A 773 50.72 29.54 -14.12
CA TRP A 773 49.75 29.42 -13.04
C TRP A 773 48.50 28.67 -13.46
N THR A 774 48.12 27.69 -12.63
CA THR A 774 46.80 27.04 -12.64
C THR A 774 46.23 27.12 -11.23
N TYR A 775 44.92 26.97 -11.05
CA TYR A 775 44.31 27.02 -9.72
C TYR A 775 45.00 26.07 -8.72
N ASN A 776 45.30 24.84 -9.12
CA ASN A 776 45.93 23.83 -8.25
C ASN A 776 47.39 24.14 -7.89
N THR A 777 48.04 25.03 -8.64
CA THR A 777 49.44 25.45 -8.41
C THR A 777 49.53 26.89 -7.91
N PHE A 778 48.39 27.58 -7.74
CA PHE A 778 48.32 28.97 -7.30
C PHE A 778 48.67 29.08 -5.81
N PRO A 779 49.36 30.15 -5.37
CA PRO A 779 49.79 30.32 -3.99
C PRO A 779 48.65 30.68 -3.03
N PHE A 780 47.77 29.72 -2.74
CA PHE A 780 46.75 29.89 -1.72
C PHE A 780 47.32 29.80 -0.29
N PRO A 781 46.77 30.54 0.67
CA PRO A 781 47.02 30.29 2.08
C PRO A 781 46.48 28.91 2.51
N ASN A 782 47.10 28.28 3.51
CA ASN A 782 46.63 27.01 4.09
C ASN A 782 45.30 27.25 4.83
N GLY A 783 44.18 26.93 4.19
CA GLY A 783 42.84 27.27 4.67
C GLY A 783 41.72 26.43 4.05
N ASP A 784 40.51 26.58 4.57
CA ASP A 784 39.30 25.99 3.98
C ASP A 784 38.86 26.75 2.69
N ASN A 785 37.80 26.29 2.02
CA ASN A 785 37.28 26.94 0.80
C ASN A 785 36.86 28.42 1.02
N SER A 786 36.60 28.82 2.27
CA SER A 786 36.32 30.23 2.62
C SER A 786 37.56 31.08 2.45
N GLU A 787 38.64 30.66 3.11
CA GLU A 787 39.89 31.43 3.15
C GLU A 787 40.49 31.58 1.74
N GLN A 788 40.29 30.58 0.89
CA GLN A 788 40.68 30.64 -0.53
C GLN A 788 39.80 31.59 -1.35
N SER A 789 38.48 31.60 -1.12
CA SER A 789 37.56 32.52 -1.79
C SER A 789 37.88 33.97 -1.40
N ASP A 790 38.12 34.21 -0.11
CA ASP A 790 38.51 35.50 0.44
C ASP A 790 39.81 36.03 -0.17
N PHE A 791 40.83 35.18 -0.26
CA PHE A 791 42.12 35.54 -0.86
C PHE A 791 42.00 35.98 -2.33
N LEU A 792 41.19 35.28 -3.13
CA LEU A 792 40.99 35.61 -4.55
C LEU A 792 40.26 36.93 -4.77
N LEU A 793 39.31 37.25 -3.88
CA LEU A 793 38.57 38.51 -3.92
C LEU A 793 39.47 39.69 -3.53
N ASP A 794 40.28 39.52 -2.48
CA ASP A 794 41.23 40.53 -2.04
C ASP A 794 42.30 40.78 -3.14
N LEU A 795 42.84 39.73 -3.77
CA LEU A 795 43.74 39.86 -4.91
C LEU A 795 43.09 40.61 -6.09
N TYR A 796 41.85 40.29 -6.42
CA TYR A 796 41.12 40.96 -7.50
C TYR A 796 40.98 42.47 -7.26
N SER A 797 40.67 42.86 -6.02
CA SER A 797 40.58 44.28 -5.61
C SER A 797 41.89 45.01 -5.86
N HIS A 798 43.00 44.47 -5.36
CA HIS A 798 44.30 45.12 -5.49
C HIS A 798 44.77 45.24 -6.95
N VAL A 799 44.47 44.22 -7.76
CA VAL A 799 44.75 44.26 -9.20
C VAL A 799 43.92 45.35 -9.89
N LYS A 800 42.64 45.48 -9.56
CA LYS A 800 41.77 46.52 -10.12
C LYS A 800 42.18 47.93 -9.70
N ASP A 801 42.59 48.11 -8.45
CA ASP A 801 43.14 49.38 -7.96
C ASP A 801 44.40 49.75 -8.74
N TYR A 802 45.26 48.79 -9.06
CA TYR A 802 46.42 49.02 -9.93
C TYR A 802 46.03 49.40 -11.37
N GLU A 803 45.12 48.64 -12.01
CA GLU A 803 44.68 48.91 -13.39
C GLU A 803 44.04 50.30 -13.51
N THR A 804 43.28 50.74 -12.49
CA THR A 804 42.63 52.05 -12.47
C THR A 804 43.62 53.20 -12.24
N GLN A 805 44.64 53.01 -11.41
CA GLN A 805 45.66 54.03 -11.15
C GLN A 805 46.62 54.22 -12.32
N THR A 806 46.95 53.15 -13.04
CA THR A 806 47.98 53.16 -14.09
C THR A 806 47.42 53.16 -15.52
N GLY A 807 46.15 52.78 -15.70
CA GLY A 807 45.52 52.59 -17.01
C GLY A 807 45.97 51.32 -17.75
N ARG A 808 46.81 50.48 -17.14
CA ARG A 808 47.34 49.25 -17.74
C ARG A 808 46.43 48.06 -17.43
N SER A 809 46.29 47.12 -18.38
CA SER A 809 45.50 45.90 -18.16
C SER A 809 46.39 44.69 -17.84
N VAL A 810 46.24 44.15 -16.63
CA VAL A 810 46.99 42.98 -16.12
C VAL A 810 46.07 41.83 -15.72
N LEU A 811 44.78 42.08 -15.52
CA LEU A 811 43.80 41.07 -15.14
C LEU A 811 43.72 39.86 -16.09
N PRO A 812 43.86 40.02 -17.44
CA PRO A 812 43.86 38.87 -18.35
C PRO A 812 44.92 37.81 -18.02
N ALA A 813 46.03 38.18 -17.38
CA ALA A 813 47.07 37.23 -16.98
C ALA A 813 46.59 36.27 -15.87
N LEU A 814 45.69 36.72 -14.99
CA LEU A 814 45.10 35.91 -13.92
C LEU A 814 43.85 35.14 -14.35
N GLN A 815 43.37 35.36 -15.57
CA GLN A 815 42.15 34.73 -16.08
C GLN A 815 42.18 33.18 -15.98
N PRO A 816 43.27 32.46 -16.29
CA PRO A 816 43.29 31.00 -16.13
C PRO A 816 43.10 30.53 -14.68
N VAL A 817 43.54 31.32 -13.69
CA VAL A 817 43.40 31.01 -12.27
C VAL A 817 41.93 31.13 -11.86
N TYR A 818 41.30 32.26 -12.20
CA TYR A 818 39.88 32.46 -11.93
C TYR A 818 39.01 31.44 -12.69
N GLN A 819 39.36 31.06 -13.92
CA GLN A 819 38.57 30.10 -14.71
C GLN A 819 38.72 28.64 -14.26
N SER A 820 39.82 28.26 -13.61
CA SER A 820 40.15 26.85 -13.33
C SER A 820 39.61 26.29 -12.01
N ALA A 821 39.27 27.12 -11.01
CA ALA A 821 38.51 26.78 -9.78
C ALA A 821 38.37 28.06 -8.88
N PRO A 822 37.63 28.08 -7.73
CA PRO A 822 37.16 26.99 -6.86
C PRO A 822 35.93 26.22 -7.36
N ALA A 823 35.73 25.01 -6.81
CA ALA A 823 34.56 24.16 -7.06
C ALA A 823 33.25 24.72 -6.45
N VAL A 824 33.35 25.46 -5.34
CA VAL A 824 32.27 26.17 -4.67
C VAL A 824 32.83 27.49 -4.14
N TRP A 825 32.15 28.60 -4.40
CA TRP A 825 32.52 29.91 -3.84
C TRP A 825 31.84 30.10 -2.48
N SER A 826 32.59 30.51 -1.45
CA SER A 826 32.06 30.76 -0.11
C SER A 826 32.18 32.24 0.22
N ILE A 827 31.05 32.93 0.47
CA ILE A 827 31.03 34.39 0.61
C ILE A 827 30.28 34.84 1.86
N ASN A 828 30.77 35.94 2.45
CA ASN A 828 30.05 36.75 3.41
C ASN A 828 29.51 38.02 2.72
N LEU A 829 28.17 38.15 2.60
CA LEU A 829 27.54 39.29 1.93
C LEU A 829 27.59 40.57 2.78
N SER A 830 27.74 40.46 4.10
CA SER A 830 27.82 41.61 5.01
C SER A 830 29.18 42.35 4.96
N GLU A 831 30.03 42.02 3.99
CA GLU A 831 31.39 42.55 3.84
C GLU A 831 31.58 43.17 2.46
N ARG A 832 32.58 44.05 2.32
CA ARG A 832 32.94 44.75 1.06
C ARG A 832 33.28 43.80 -0.11
N LYS A 833 33.41 42.50 0.15
CA LYS A 833 33.78 41.45 -0.79
C LYS A 833 32.64 41.03 -1.74
N ALA A 834 31.39 41.37 -1.43
CA ALA A 834 30.26 41.08 -2.30
C ALA A 834 30.43 41.71 -3.68
N SER A 835 30.61 43.04 -3.77
CA SER A 835 30.69 43.74 -5.07
C SER A 835 31.83 43.26 -5.98
N LEU A 836 32.94 42.81 -5.38
CA LEU A 836 34.09 42.25 -6.10
C LEU A 836 33.78 40.87 -6.68
N LEU A 837 32.99 40.06 -5.98
CA LEU A 837 32.62 38.72 -6.42
C LEU A 837 31.82 38.76 -7.73
N LEU A 838 30.92 39.73 -7.92
CA LEU A 838 30.13 39.81 -9.17
C LEU A 838 31.06 39.91 -10.39
N GLU A 839 32.10 40.74 -10.26
CA GLU A 839 33.09 40.92 -11.30
C GLU A 839 33.92 39.65 -11.51
N VAL A 840 34.26 38.92 -10.44
CA VAL A 840 34.96 37.63 -10.54
C VAL A 840 34.09 36.52 -11.13
N LEU A 841 32.79 36.47 -10.83
CA LEU A 841 31.85 35.49 -11.38
C LEU A 841 31.64 35.69 -12.88
N LYS A 842 31.69 36.94 -13.38
CA LYS A 842 31.66 37.24 -14.83
C LYS A 842 32.85 36.67 -15.59
N LEU A 843 33.97 36.40 -14.92
CA LEU A 843 35.18 35.82 -15.53
C LEU A 843 35.10 34.30 -15.69
N GLN A 844 34.13 33.65 -15.04
CA GLN A 844 33.98 32.19 -15.04
C GLN A 844 33.45 31.67 -16.38
N PRO A 845 33.96 30.52 -16.88
CA PRO A 845 33.46 29.93 -18.11
C PRO A 845 32.08 29.28 -17.94
N GLU A 846 31.74 28.90 -16.71
CA GLU A 846 30.51 28.20 -16.35
C GLU A 846 29.97 28.72 -15.02
N LYS A 847 28.66 28.57 -14.80
CA LYS A 847 28.01 28.94 -13.53
C LYS A 847 28.50 28.06 -12.38
N LYS A 848 28.97 28.66 -11.29
CA LYS A 848 29.49 27.93 -10.12
C LYS A 848 28.53 27.97 -8.93
N PRO A 849 28.53 26.94 -8.06
CA PRO A 849 27.80 26.98 -6.79
C PRO A 849 28.35 28.05 -5.85
N VAL A 850 27.46 28.72 -5.12
CA VAL A 850 27.78 29.73 -4.12
C VAL A 850 27.19 29.34 -2.76
N GLU A 851 28.03 29.36 -1.73
CA GLU A 851 27.66 29.18 -0.33
C GLU A 851 27.72 30.52 0.41
N LEU A 852 26.65 30.88 1.12
CA LEU A 852 26.55 32.10 1.91
C LEU A 852 26.79 31.83 3.41
N LYS A 853 27.66 32.63 4.04
CA LYS A 853 28.07 32.51 5.46
C LYS A 853 27.55 33.64 6.36
N GLY A 854 27.18 34.77 5.76
CA GLY A 854 26.59 35.92 6.45
C GLY A 854 25.91 36.84 5.44
N TRP A 855 24.86 37.53 5.88
CA TRP A 855 24.05 38.43 5.08
C TRP A 855 23.47 39.53 5.97
N SER A 856 23.36 40.75 5.44
CA SER A 856 22.67 41.84 6.12
C SER A 856 21.18 41.81 5.82
N ASP A 857 20.41 42.44 6.72
CA ASP A 857 19.00 42.79 6.49
C ASP A 857 18.87 44.09 5.66
N GLU A 858 19.98 44.67 5.20
CA GLU A 858 19.98 45.87 4.36
C GLU A 858 19.46 45.56 2.95
N GLU A 859 18.37 46.25 2.60
CA GLU A 859 17.66 46.11 1.33
C GLU A 859 18.57 46.31 0.09
N SER A 860 19.55 47.22 0.20
CA SER A 860 20.57 47.51 -0.82
C SER A 860 21.50 46.32 -1.08
N GLU A 861 21.86 45.56 -0.06
CA GLU A 861 22.73 44.38 -0.18
C GLU A 861 22.00 43.23 -0.85
N VAL A 862 20.74 42.96 -0.45
CA VAL A 862 19.88 41.93 -1.06
C VAL A 862 19.62 42.26 -2.54
N ARG A 863 19.33 43.53 -2.85
CA ARG A 863 19.13 43.98 -4.23
C ARG A 863 20.40 43.87 -5.06
N SER A 864 21.56 44.13 -4.47
CA SER A 864 22.84 43.91 -5.13
C SER A 864 23.02 42.42 -5.44
N PHE A 865 22.71 41.52 -4.50
CA PHE A 865 22.83 40.07 -4.67
C PHE A 865 22.02 39.49 -5.85
N LEU A 866 20.91 40.10 -6.24
CA LEU A 866 20.14 39.68 -7.43
C LEU A 866 20.96 39.71 -8.72
N GLN A 867 21.93 40.61 -8.82
CA GLN A 867 22.79 40.77 -10.00
C GLN A 867 23.73 39.57 -10.21
N TYR A 868 23.90 38.72 -9.20
CA TYR A 868 24.81 37.58 -9.21
C TYR A 868 24.14 36.32 -9.77
N LEU A 869 22.80 36.21 -9.64
CA LEU A 869 22.00 35.05 -10.03
C LEU A 869 22.24 34.55 -11.47
N PRO A 870 22.46 35.42 -12.49
CA PRO A 870 22.76 34.94 -13.84
C PRO A 870 24.02 34.07 -13.91
N TYR A 871 24.97 34.23 -12.98
CA TYR A 871 26.29 33.61 -12.97
C TYR A 871 26.43 32.46 -11.97
N ILE A 872 25.38 32.18 -11.19
CA ILE A 872 25.39 31.15 -10.14
C ILE A 872 24.57 29.94 -10.59
N SER A 873 25.07 28.73 -10.30
CA SER A 873 24.36 27.48 -10.63
C SER A 873 23.53 26.94 -9.47
N GLN A 874 23.98 27.15 -8.24
CA GLN A 874 23.33 26.68 -7.02
C GLN A 874 23.62 27.64 -5.87
N LEU A 875 22.65 27.81 -4.97
CA LEU A 875 22.80 28.65 -3.78
C LEU A 875 22.56 27.82 -2.50
N SER A 876 23.52 27.81 -1.59
CA SER A 876 23.43 27.14 -0.29
C SER A 876 23.81 28.06 0.87
N PHE A 877 23.43 27.68 2.11
CA PHE A 877 23.90 28.34 3.33
C PHE A 877 24.81 27.43 4.13
N CYS A 878 25.75 28.05 4.84
CA CYS A 878 26.70 27.34 5.66
C CYS A 878 26.02 26.69 6.90
N PRO A 879 26.13 25.36 7.12
CA PRO A 879 25.32 24.59 8.09
C PRO A 879 25.38 25.03 9.56
N TRP A 880 26.50 25.63 9.98
CA TRP A 880 26.87 25.74 11.39
C TRP A 880 26.58 27.10 12.04
N ARG A 881 26.00 28.08 11.30
CA ARG A 881 25.86 29.48 11.81
C ARG A 881 24.52 30.17 11.55
N SER A 882 23.54 29.53 10.91
CA SER A 882 22.33 30.23 10.45
C SER A 882 21.09 29.86 11.28
N ASP A 883 20.53 30.85 11.96
CA ASP A 883 19.20 30.79 12.58
C ASP A 883 18.11 30.63 11.50
N PRO A 884 17.24 29.59 11.58
CA PRO A 884 16.19 29.36 10.59
C PRO A 884 15.29 30.57 10.34
N SER A 885 15.01 31.37 11.37
CA SER A 885 14.18 32.58 11.25
C SER A 885 14.83 33.66 10.38
N LYS A 886 16.15 33.87 10.55
CA LYS A 886 16.94 34.81 9.74
C LYS A 886 17.12 34.34 8.30
N GLN A 887 17.14 33.03 8.07
CA GLN A 887 17.17 32.46 6.73
C GLN A 887 15.85 32.67 6.01
N ILE A 888 14.71 32.39 6.67
CA ILE A 888 13.38 32.60 6.08
C ILE A 888 13.19 34.07 5.74
N LYS A 889 13.54 34.97 6.66
CA LYS A 889 13.49 36.42 6.42
C LYS A 889 14.29 36.81 5.17
N PHE A 890 15.56 36.40 5.08
CA PHE A 890 16.39 36.70 3.91
C PHE A 890 15.83 36.13 2.60
N LEU A 891 15.30 34.90 2.61
CA LEU A 891 14.70 34.30 1.40
C LEU A 891 13.45 35.07 0.94
N VAL A 892 12.64 35.55 1.89
CA VAL A 892 11.47 36.38 1.61
C VAL A 892 11.90 37.74 1.08
N ASP A 893 12.89 38.38 1.70
CA ASP A 893 13.42 39.67 1.24
C ASP A 893 14.03 39.54 -0.16
N LEU A 894 14.73 38.44 -0.46
CA LEU A 894 15.29 38.16 -1.78
C LEU A 894 14.21 38.01 -2.85
N LEU A 895 13.14 37.26 -2.56
CA LEU A 895 12.00 37.09 -3.48
C LEU A 895 11.24 38.40 -3.67
N SER A 896 11.08 39.16 -2.61
CA SER A 896 10.46 40.49 -2.62
C SER A 896 11.21 41.41 -3.57
N GLN A 897 12.52 41.56 -3.37
CA GLN A 897 13.37 42.41 -4.21
C GLN A 897 13.47 41.91 -5.65
N ALA A 898 13.46 40.60 -5.87
CA ALA A 898 13.43 40.03 -7.22
C ALA A 898 12.15 40.43 -7.97
N ALA A 899 11.01 40.41 -7.28
CA ALA A 899 9.72 40.80 -7.84
C ALA A 899 9.67 42.31 -8.15
N GLU A 900 10.16 43.15 -7.25
CA GLU A 900 10.22 44.59 -7.49
C GLU A 900 11.14 44.92 -8.67
N TRP A 901 12.29 44.23 -8.76
CA TRP A 901 13.23 44.41 -9.85
C TRP A 901 12.66 43.95 -11.19
N GLU A 902 11.99 42.80 -11.23
CA GLU A 902 11.32 42.27 -12.43
C GLU A 902 10.21 43.22 -12.91
N GLU A 903 9.45 43.84 -12.00
CA GLU A 903 8.44 44.84 -12.32
C GLU A 903 9.06 46.14 -12.88
N GLN A 904 10.20 46.57 -12.32
CA GLN A 904 10.88 47.82 -12.73
C GLN A 904 11.68 47.68 -14.05
N THR A 905 12.26 46.51 -14.31
CA THR A 905 13.20 46.29 -15.43
C THR A 905 12.66 45.39 -16.53
N GLY A 906 11.62 44.59 -16.25
CA GLY A 906 11.10 43.56 -17.16
C GLY A 906 11.98 42.31 -17.26
N GLU A 907 13.08 42.24 -16.52
CA GLU A 907 13.95 41.06 -16.46
C GLU A 907 13.28 39.94 -15.64
N LYS A 908 13.33 38.70 -16.12
CA LYS A 908 12.71 37.54 -15.45
C LYS A 908 13.49 37.08 -14.21
N THR A 909 13.72 37.97 -13.26
CA THR A 909 14.57 37.79 -12.08
C THR A 909 14.02 36.71 -11.15
N LEU A 910 12.69 36.60 -10.97
CA LEU A 910 12.09 35.52 -10.19
C LEU A 910 12.36 34.13 -10.79
N LYS A 911 12.43 34.03 -12.13
CA LYS A 911 12.81 32.80 -12.82
C LYS A 911 14.28 32.44 -12.59
N LEU A 912 15.15 33.45 -12.51
CA LEU A 912 16.57 33.24 -12.19
C LEU A 912 16.75 32.76 -10.74
N VAL A 913 16.04 33.37 -9.79
CA VAL A 913 15.98 32.91 -8.39
C VAL A 913 15.49 31.46 -8.30
N SER A 914 14.47 31.09 -9.07
CA SER A 914 13.96 29.72 -9.12
C SER A 914 15.00 28.72 -9.65
N SER A 915 15.86 29.15 -10.58
CA SER A 915 16.82 28.27 -11.25
C SER A 915 18.02 27.85 -10.39
N VAL A 916 18.29 28.57 -9.29
CA VAL A 916 19.41 28.26 -8.39
C VAL A 916 19.04 27.31 -7.25
N TRP A 917 17.76 26.89 -7.17
CA TRP A 917 17.24 26.05 -6.10
C TRP A 917 16.57 24.77 -6.62
N THR A 918 16.94 23.64 -6.02
CA THR A 918 16.23 22.35 -6.09
C THR A 918 16.00 21.86 -4.66
N TYR A 919 15.06 20.94 -4.38
CA TYR A 919 14.89 20.47 -3.01
C TYR A 919 16.20 19.92 -2.39
N SER A 920 17.02 19.20 -3.15
CA SER A 920 18.31 18.65 -2.69
C SER A 920 19.38 19.71 -2.41
N THR A 921 19.28 20.86 -3.06
CA THR A 921 20.22 21.98 -2.91
C THR A 921 19.57 23.16 -2.17
N PHE A 922 18.35 22.98 -1.67
CA PHE A 922 17.61 24.05 -1.03
C PHE A 922 18.27 24.38 0.30
N PRO A 923 18.35 25.67 0.67
CA PRO A 923 18.97 26.17 1.88
C PRO A 923 18.33 25.73 3.22
N PHE A 924 18.22 24.42 3.46
CA PHE A 924 17.73 23.91 4.74
C PHE A 924 18.77 24.15 5.85
N PRO A 925 18.35 24.59 7.05
CA PRO A 925 19.20 24.46 8.23
C PRO A 925 19.50 22.97 8.42
N ASN A 926 20.74 22.59 8.74
CA ASN A 926 21.19 21.19 8.75
C ASN A 926 20.48 20.35 9.83
N ARG A 927 19.28 19.87 9.51
CA ARG A 927 18.27 19.34 10.42
C ARG A 927 17.48 18.19 9.79
N ASN A 928 16.81 17.40 10.63
CA ASN A 928 16.11 16.17 10.24
C ASN A 928 14.91 16.46 9.29
N ASN A 929 14.32 15.43 8.67
CA ASN A 929 13.24 15.60 7.69
C ASN A 929 11.97 16.28 8.26
N SER A 930 11.77 16.23 9.58
CA SER A 930 10.65 16.89 10.24
C SER A 930 10.83 18.40 10.25
N GLU A 931 11.98 18.85 10.72
CA GLU A 931 12.34 20.27 10.80
C GLU A 931 12.45 20.91 9.41
N ARG A 932 12.81 20.14 8.37
CA ARG A 932 12.77 20.61 6.97
C ARG A 932 11.34 20.85 6.48
N SER A 933 10.40 20.01 6.90
CA SER A 933 8.98 20.18 6.56
C SER A 933 8.41 21.42 7.26
N ASP A 934 8.75 21.62 8.53
CA ASP A 934 8.34 22.81 9.30
C ASP A 934 8.93 24.10 8.70
N PHE A 935 10.20 24.08 8.30
CA PHE A 935 10.84 25.22 7.63
C PHE A 935 10.14 25.63 6.32
N LEU A 936 9.71 24.65 5.51
CA LEU A 936 8.97 24.92 4.28
C LEU A 936 7.59 25.51 4.56
N LEU A 937 6.90 25.05 5.61
CA LEU A 937 5.59 25.59 6.00
C LEU A 937 5.73 27.04 6.51
N ASP A 938 6.76 27.32 7.31
CA ASP A 938 7.03 28.66 7.82
C ASP A 938 7.41 29.61 6.67
N LEU A 939 8.28 29.17 5.75
CA LEU A 939 8.62 29.94 4.55
C LEU A 939 7.37 30.21 3.69
N TYR A 940 6.50 29.23 3.50
CA TYR A 940 5.26 29.40 2.74
C TYR A 940 4.37 30.47 3.37
N SER A 941 4.23 30.46 4.71
CA SER A 941 3.45 31.46 5.44
C SER A 941 3.99 32.87 5.20
N HIS A 942 5.30 33.08 5.42
CA HIS A 942 5.90 34.39 5.25
C HIS A 942 5.82 34.91 3.81
N VAL A 943 5.96 34.02 2.82
CA VAL A 943 5.78 34.39 1.41
C VAL A 943 4.32 34.79 1.14
N LYS A 944 3.34 34.06 1.68
CA LYS A 944 1.92 34.41 1.53
C LYS A 944 1.57 35.72 2.21
N ASP A 945 2.11 35.99 3.39
CA ASP A 945 1.94 37.26 4.08
C ASP A 945 2.49 38.42 3.22
N TYR A 946 3.65 38.23 2.59
CA TYR A 946 4.17 39.20 1.63
C TYR A 946 3.28 39.39 0.39
N GLU A 947 2.85 38.30 -0.27
CA GLU A 947 1.99 38.38 -1.46
C GLU A 947 0.65 39.08 -1.15
N THR A 948 0.10 38.87 0.05
CA THR A 948 -1.15 39.51 0.49
C THR A 948 -0.97 40.98 0.85
N GLN A 949 0.16 41.36 1.44
CA GLN A 949 0.46 42.75 1.79
C GLN A 949 0.79 43.60 0.55
N THR A 950 1.48 43.03 -0.44
CA THR A 950 1.99 43.76 -1.60
C THR A 950 1.18 43.54 -2.88
N GLY A 951 0.37 42.49 -2.95
CA GLY A 951 -0.35 42.08 -4.16
C GLY A 951 0.52 41.44 -5.24
N ARG A 952 1.82 41.27 -5.00
CA ARG A 952 2.77 40.68 -5.96
C ARG A 952 2.84 39.16 -5.80
N SER A 953 2.99 38.43 -6.89
CA SER A 953 3.13 36.96 -6.83
C SER A 953 4.59 36.53 -6.98
N VAL A 954 5.13 35.89 -5.94
CA VAL A 954 6.50 35.40 -5.85
C VAL A 954 6.58 33.90 -5.56
N LEU A 955 5.48 33.29 -5.10
CA LEU A 955 5.38 31.87 -4.83
C LEU A 955 5.71 30.96 -6.03
N PRO A 956 5.39 31.30 -7.30
CA PRO A 956 5.78 30.49 -8.45
C PRO A 956 7.30 30.24 -8.55
N ALA A 957 8.13 31.15 -8.02
CA ALA A 957 9.58 30.97 -8.01
C ALA A 957 10.03 29.82 -7.09
N LEU A 958 9.26 29.52 -6.03
CA LEU A 958 9.52 28.42 -5.09
C LEU A 958 8.83 27.11 -5.49
N GLN A 959 7.96 27.13 -6.50
CA GLN A 959 7.20 25.95 -6.92
C GLN A 959 8.08 24.72 -7.23
N PRO A 960 9.25 24.83 -7.90
CA PRO A 960 10.12 23.67 -8.13
C PRO A 960 10.63 23.02 -6.84
N VAL A 961 10.83 23.79 -5.77
CA VAL A 961 11.29 23.30 -4.47
C VAL A 961 10.18 22.49 -3.79
N TYR A 962 8.95 23.00 -3.80
CA TYR A 962 7.80 22.28 -3.24
C TYR A 962 7.47 21.04 -4.07
N GLN A 963 7.55 21.09 -5.39
CA GLN A 963 7.27 19.93 -6.26
C GLN A 963 8.32 18.82 -6.12
N SER A 964 9.59 19.19 -5.95
CA SER A 964 10.71 18.24 -5.75
C SER A 964 10.91 17.77 -4.30
N ALA A 965 10.00 18.15 -3.38
CA ALA A 965 10.01 17.72 -1.98
C ALA A 965 9.93 16.19 -1.79
N PRO A 966 10.41 15.63 -0.65
CA PRO A 966 10.61 14.21 -0.43
C PRO A 966 9.31 13.42 -0.47
N ALA A 967 9.45 12.10 -0.56
CA ALA A 967 8.32 11.18 -0.68
C ALA A 967 7.38 11.12 0.54
N VAL A 968 7.72 11.77 1.67
CA VAL A 968 6.86 11.87 2.86
C VAL A 968 6.98 13.26 3.47
N LEU A 969 5.85 13.93 3.72
CA LEU A 969 5.78 15.21 4.44
C LEU A 969 5.49 14.95 5.92
N PHE A 970 6.23 15.60 6.82
CA PHE A 970 6.04 15.49 8.27
C PHE A 970 5.36 16.75 8.81
N ILE A 971 4.40 16.59 9.71
CA ILE A 971 3.61 17.74 10.19
C ILE A 971 3.30 17.61 11.66
N TYR A 972 3.56 18.68 12.41
CA TYR A 972 3.07 18.82 13.78
C TYR A 972 1.69 19.49 13.82
N LEU A 973 0.63 18.72 14.10
CA LEU A 973 -0.74 19.29 14.18
C LEU A 973 -0.88 20.28 15.34
N SER A 974 -0.12 20.11 16.42
CA SER A 974 -0.09 21.01 17.58
C SER A 974 0.48 22.40 17.28
N GLU A 975 1.11 22.61 16.13
CA GLU A 975 1.75 23.89 15.75
C GLU A 975 0.87 24.78 14.86
N ARG A 976 -0.44 24.49 14.70
CA ARG A 976 -1.38 25.32 13.90
C ARG A 976 -1.09 25.43 12.40
N LYS A 977 -0.29 24.53 11.83
CA LYS A 977 0.15 24.60 10.42
C LYS A 977 -0.75 23.86 9.41
N ALA A 978 -1.91 23.34 9.84
CA ALA A 978 -2.80 22.51 9.01
C ALA A 978 -3.40 23.27 7.80
N SER A 979 -3.72 24.56 7.96
CA SER A 979 -4.20 25.40 6.86
C SER A 979 -3.10 25.69 5.84
N LEU A 980 -1.86 25.89 6.30
CA LEU A 980 -0.68 26.10 5.44
C LEU A 980 -0.33 24.82 4.67
N LEU A 981 -0.46 23.67 5.31
CA LEU A 981 -0.26 22.37 4.66
C LEU A 981 -1.17 22.21 3.44
N LEU A 982 -2.47 22.49 3.58
CA LEU A 982 -3.42 22.35 2.49
C LEU A 982 -2.93 23.07 1.23
N GLU A 983 -2.45 24.28 1.42
CA GLU A 983 -1.96 25.13 0.35
C GLU A 983 -0.65 24.59 -0.25
N VAL A 984 0.26 24.07 0.57
CA VAL A 984 1.49 23.40 0.08
C VAL A 984 1.18 22.09 -0.66
N LEU A 985 0.18 21.33 -0.23
CA LEU A 985 -0.25 20.09 -0.90
C LEU A 985 -0.89 20.35 -2.27
N LYS A 986 -1.60 21.45 -2.44
CA LYS A 986 -2.14 21.87 -3.75
C LYS A 986 -1.05 22.15 -4.78
N LEU A 987 0.16 22.49 -4.35
CA LEU A 987 1.31 22.73 -5.22
C LEU A 987 2.00 21.43 -5.69
N GLN A 988 1.68 20.29 -5.09
CA GLN A 988 2.30 19.01 -5.43
C GLN A 988 1.73 18.46 -6.75
N PRO A 989 2.58 17.88 -7.62
CA PRO A 989 2.11 17.30 -8.89
C PRO A 989 1.34 15.99 -8.67
N GLU A 990 1.58 15.31 -7.56
CA GLU A 990 0.97 14.03 -7.18
C GLU A 990 0.64 14.01 -5.69
N LYS A 991 -0.29 13.14 -5.29
CA LYS A 991 -0.65 12.96 -3.88
C LYS A 991 0.52 12.32 -3.12
N LYS A 992 1.02 12.99 -2.08
CA LYS A 992 2.14 12.49 -1.27
C LYS A 992 1.68 11.91 0.08
N PRO A 993 2.39 10.90 0.62
CA PRO A 993 2.25 10.47 2.00
C PRO A 993 2.50 11.61 2.99
N VAL A 994 1.69 11.68 4.05
CA VAL A 994 1.83 12.62 5.16
C VAL A 994 1.92 11.85 6.46
N GLU A 995 2.92 12.14 7.28
CA GLU A 995 3.09 11.63 8.65
C GLU A 995 2.71 12.72 9.66
N LEU A 996 1.71 12.44 10.48
CA LEU A 996 1.23 13.34 11.52
C LEU A 996 1.97 13.10 12.83
N LYS A 997 2.47 14.18 13.42
CA LYS A 997 3.07 14.20 14.75
C LYS A 997 2.37 15.26 15.60
N GLY A 998 2.33 15.04 16.92
CA GLY A 998 1.59 15.92 17.83
C GLY A 998 0.08 15.87 17.61
N TRP A 999 -0.69 16.09 18.67
CA TRP A 999 -2.15 16.15 18.61
C TRP A 999 -2.59 17.57 18.92
N SER A 1000 -3.65 18.01 18.26
CA SER A 1000 -4.32 19.27 18.59
C SER A 1000 -5.78 18.99 18.91
N ASP A 1001 -6.22 19.42 20.08
CA ASP A 1001 -7.62 19.34 20.51
C ASP A 1001 -8.45 20.51 19.94
N VAL A 1002 -7.84 21.37 19.12
CA VAL A 1002 -8.46 22.56 18.55
C VAL A 1002 -9.28 22.17 17.31
N GLU A 1003 -10.60 22.25 17.41
CA GLU A 1003 -11.56 21.86 16.36
C GLU A 1003 -11.29 22.52 14.99
N SER A 1004 -10.84 23.78 14.98
CA SER A 1004 -10.51 24.49 13.74
C SER A 1004 -9.27 23.92 13.03
N GLU A 1005 -8.30 23.39 13.77
CA GLU A 1005 -7.09 22.79 13.21
C GLU A 1005 -7.40 21.41 12.62
N VAL A 1006 -8.22 20.60 13.32
CA VAL A 1006 -8.71 19.31 12.80
C VAL A 1006 -9.55 19.52 11.54
N ARG A 1007 -10.47 20.50 11.53
CA ARG A 1007 -11.26 20.85 10.34
C ARG A 1007 -10.38 21.29 9.16
N SER A 1008 -9.35 22.09 9.43
CA SER A 1008 -8.40 22.52 8.40
C SER A 1008 -7.58 21.34 7.85
N PHE A 1009 -7.18 20.42 8.71
CA PHE A 1009 -6.48 19.21 8.28
C PHE A 1009 -7.37 18.27 7.44
N LEU A 1010 -8.65 18.11 7.78
CA LEU A 1010 -9.58 17.28 7.01
C LEU A 1010 -9.71 17.74 5.54
N GLN A 1011 -9.53 19.04 5.28
CA GLN A 1011 -9.52 19.58 3.92
C GLN A 1011 -8.29 19.16 3.10
N CYS A 1012 -7.22 18.68 3.76
CA CYS A 1012 -5.99 18.19 3.12
C CYS A 1012 -6.15 16.77 2.54
N LEU A 1013 -7.09 15.97 3.05
CA LEU A 1013 -7.27 14.56 2.67
C LEU A 1013 -7.38 14.29 1.16
N PRO A 1014 -8.05 15.12 0.34
CA PRO A 1014 -8.10 14.90 -1.11
C PRO A 1014 -6.73 14.90 -1.80
N TYR A 1015 -5.73 15.56 -1.19
CA TYR A 1015 -4.38 15.75 -1.73
C TYR A 1015 -3.32 14.81 -1.11
N ILE A 1016 -3.72 13.97 -0.15
CA ILE A 1016 -2.85 13.02 0.56
C ILE A 1016 -3.05 11.61 -0.01
N SER A 1017 -1.97 10.88 -0.30
CA SER A 1017 -2.06 9.49 -0.78
C SER A 1017 -2.09 8.47 0.34
N GLN A 1018 -1.41 8.76 1.45
CA GLN A 1018 -1.34 7.92 2.65
C GLN A 1018 -1.19 8.82 3.88
N LEU A 1019 -1.95 8.55 4.93
CA LEU A 1019 -1.82 9.22 6.23
C LEU A 1019 -1.18 8.25 7.23
N ARG A 1020 -0.08 8.65 7.88
CA ARG A 1020 0.65 7.85 8.88
C ARG A 1020 0.66 8.50 10.25
#